data_AF-A0A510WF80-F1
#
_entry.id   AF-A0A510WF80-F1
#
_cell.length_a   1.000
_cell.length_b   1.000
_cell.length_c   1.000
_cell.angle_alpha   90.00
_cell.angle_beta   90.00
_cell.angle_gamma   90.00
#
_symmetry.space_group_name_H-M   'P 1'
#
loop_
_entity.id
_entity.type
_entity.pdbx_description
1 polymer ?
#
loop_
_entity_poly.entity_id
_entity_poly.type
_entity_poly.pdbx_seq_one_letter_code
_entity_poly.pdbx_strand_id
1 'polypeptide(L)'
;MKKSSIILSLSGVLFSVALLGQAQSVKAETSQPAIEVKQVENNVDVSTWEEFKEAINDDTVTDISLSSDITMATTESITNLSKNIHGNGHTIDADLHQLYFTKADAVGLMENVKIINTDIYGLLWSSHTANITYKNVEHTGRQMIYLPEGKLTLDGNVSSVSTTEEVYQGKELEVKPGAVINFENESTGLAAVHMAYADGTLFVGKNAEVTIKSNSTAIQGGSDFSFVNEGKIESTSTDDRGIKLGTGSTLELKDGSSLKVHTDDTVYESILVTSGNFFVRKGATVEADSNGNHSTIIAGKEIVFENGSNYSITNHHSEGPILGGYATTAHVTLDSPTGYNLWWIDSVEEATPEEVIAGPVKSSFNISGYTHTGIKTTDFSSTDSHFETTPFTNYGKIQGGSFVDDGIVIEKPVFNAVTDQDKELTGTGTPGATVNAYVNGDLIGTGTVDSEGNWTITIDPQAEGTKVDVNQVVDGKESEMVSQVVTHEEKVDAPVFNVVNDKDKQLTGLGVPGATINAYVDGVLLGTGTVEADGRWTITIEPQTEGTKIDVNQVIDGNESEFVSQIVSHLDQTVNFFKTGYWQSYGLILEGSMDNGNLDLTNQDAAKKTLHLTAADGTEVGTIACANQDWYNHGVFNGYQGIIDNTLLGGLEPGEYKLSVTLQVGDFDETQDLNVTGSVRDDYQHVFTDIEETTVGSHTISTLDKDGIGYLVVK
;
A
#
# COMPACT_ATOMS: atom_id res chain seq x y z
N MET A 1 -64.99 49.04 31.34
CA MET A 1 -63.70 48.70 30.69
C MET A 1 -63.87 47.28 30.15
N LYS A 2 -64.46 47.04 28.95
CA LYS A 2 -64.01 47.28 27.56
C LYS A 2 -62.59 46.72 27.33
N LYS A 3 -62.33 45.81 26.39
CA LYS A 3 -63.07 45.41 25.17
C LYS A 3 -62.58 44.07 24.62
N SER A 4 -63.50 43.34 23.99
CA SER A 4 -63.30 42.17 23.13
C SER A 4 -62.79 42.52 21.72
N SER A 5 -62.24 41.47 21.09
CA SER A 5 -62.26 41.09 19.65
C SER A 5 -61.54 41.97 18.62
N ILE A 6 -60.80 41.31 17.71
CA ILE A 6 -60.99 41.35 16.25
C ILE A 6 -60.18 40.20 15.60
N ILE A 7 -60.86 39.43 14.75
CA ILE A 7 -60.30 38.55 13.73
C ILE A 7 -60.21 39.36 12.44
N LEU A 8 -59.12 39.24 11.67
CA LEU A 8 -59.10 39.57 10.25
C LEU A 8 -58.15 38.63 9.51
N SER A 9 -58.70 38.05 8.44
CA SER A 9 -58.06 37.18 7.47
C SER A 9 -57.42 37.97 6.33
N LEU A 10 -56.66 37.23 5.52
CA LEU A 10 -56.42 37.33 4.07
C LEU A 10 -55.00 37.68 3.57
N SER A 11 -54.50 36.71 2.79
CA SER A 11 -53.77 36.81 1.50
C SER A 11 -52.35 37.41 1.45
N GLY A 12 -51.39 36.48 1.25
CA GLY A 12 -50.49 36.38 0.09
C GLY A 12 -49.71 37.60 -0.39
N VAL A 13 -48.39 37.42 -0.57
CA VAL A 13 -47.64 37.60 -1.83
C VAL A 13 -46.21 37.07 -1.61
N LEU A 14 -45.74 36.27 -2.57
CA LEU A 14 -44.37 35.77 -2.68
C LEU A 14 -43.37 36.93 -2.81
N PHE A 15 -42.23 36.80 -2.14
CA PHE A 15 -40.96 37.32 -2.66
C PHE A 15 -39.87 36.27 -2.42
N SER A 16 -39.34 35.76 -3.52
CA SER A 16 -38.13 34.96 -3.59
C SER A 16 -36.90 35.84 -3.41
N VAL A 17 -36.05 35.53 -2.43
CA VAL A 17 -34.62 35.85 -2.49
C VAL A 17 -33.87 34.70 -1.81
N ALA A 18 -33.09 33.97 -2.62
CA ALA A 18 -32.10 33.03 -2.15
C ALA A 18 -30.95 33.80 -1.49
N LEU A 19 -30.51 33.37 -0.32
CA LEU A 19 -29.13 33.59 0.13
C LEU A 19 -28.73 32.44 1.06
N LEU A 20 -27.73 31.68 0.63
CA LEU A 20 -27.04 30.68 1.44
C LEU A 20 -26.38 31.35 2.66
N GLY A 21 -26.48 30.70 3.81
CA GLY A 21 -25.73 31.05 5.01
C GLY A 21 -25.85 29.94 6.04
N GLN A 22 -24.73 29.24 6.28
CA GLN A 22 -24.56 28.17 7.27
C GLN A 22 -25.05 28.62 8.65
N ALA A 23 -25.89 27.80 9.30
CA ALA A 23 -26.24 27.96 10.71
C ALA A 23 -25.85 26.67 11.46
N GLN A 24 -24.74 26.76 12.21
CA GLN A 24 -24.43 25.84 13.30
C GLN A 24 -25.53 25.94 14.36
N SER A 25 -26.19 24.82 14.67
CA SER A 25 -27.17 24.73 15.75
C SER A 25 -26.47 24.33 17.05
N VAL A 26 -26.42 25.26 18.00
CA VAL A 26 -26.06 25.00 19.39
C VAL A 26 -27.28 24.33 20.07
N LYS A 27 -27.17 23.04 20.38
CA LYS A 27 -28.09 22.36 21.31
C LYS A 27 -27.63 22.66 22.74
N ALA A 28 -28.55 23.20 23.55
CA ALA A 28 -28.35 23.36 24.98
C ALA A 28 -28.44 21.98 25.66
N GLU A 29 -27.34 21.51 26.22
CA GLU A 29 -27.31 20.39 27.17
C GLU A 29 -27.70 20.89 28.56
N THR A 30 -28.76 20.32 29.12
CA THR A 30 -28.98 20.30 30.57
C THR A 30 -28.52 18.94 31.09
N SER A 31 -27.22 18.79 31.37
CA SER A 31 -26.69 17.63 32.10
C SER A 31 -26.53 18.00 33.58
N GLN A 32 -27.41 17.43 34.40
CA GLN A 32 -27.17 17.31 35.83
C GLN A 32 -26.21 16.11 35.99
N PRO A 33 -25.05 16.24 36.65
CA PRO A 33 -24.10 15.14 36.73
C PRO A 33 -24.70 14.01 37.56
N ALA A 34 -24.85 12.83 36.93
CA ALA A 34 -25.04 11.59 37.65
C ALA A 34 -23.79 11.32 38.48
N ILE A 35 -23.98 11.08 39.77
CA ILE A 35 -22.91 10.61 40.65
C ILE A 35 -22.63 9.16 40.25
N GLU A 36 -21.57 8.94 39.47
CA GLU A 36 -21.00 7.62 39.25
C GLU A 36 -20.40 7.13 40.58
N VAL A 37 -21.11 6.22 41.25
CA VAL A 37 -20.52 5.41 42.30
C VAL A 37 -19.72 4.32 41.60
N LYS A 38 -18.40 4.48 41.48
CA LYS A 38 -17.52 3.37 41.12
C LYS A 38 -17.70 2.27 42.16
N GLN A 39 -18.23 1.12 41.75
CA GLN A 39 -18.20 -0.08 42.59
C GLN A 39 -16.72 -0.43 42.85
N VAL A 40 -16.41 -0.81 44.08
CA VAL A 40 -15.10 -1.34 44.44
C VAL A 40 -15.07 -2.76 43.89
N GLU A 41 -14.30 -3.00 42.83
CA GLU A 41 -14.05 -4.33 42.27
C GLU A 41 -13.37 -5.20 43.34
N ASN A 42 -14.10 -6.19 43.84
CA ASN A 42 -13.55 -7.24 44.69
C ASN A 42 -13.41 -8.49 43.84
N ASN A 43 -12.22 -8.66 43.26
CA ASN A 43 -11.85 -9.85 42.49
C ASN A 43 -11.33 -10.96 43.42
N VAL A 44 -11.76 -12.20 43.17
CA VAL A 44 -11.30 -13.40 43.89
C VAL A 44 -10.85 -14.46 42.89
N ASP A 45 -9.64 -15.00 43.08
CA ASP A 45 -9.15 -16.14 42.32
C ASP A 45 -9.65 -17.45 42.96
N VAL A 46 -10.16 -18.37 42.13
CA VAL A 46 -10.69 -19.66 42.59
C VAL A 46 -10.12 -20.82 41.78
N SER A 47 -9.94 -21.97 42.43
CA SER A 47 -9.33 -23.19 41.87
C SER A 47 -10.14 -24.46 42.16
N THR A 48 -11.22 -24.34 42.93
CA THR A 48 -12.09 -25.46 43.29
C THR A 48 -13.54 -25.05 43.27
N TRP A 49 -14.45 -26.03 43.16
CA TRP A 49 -15.89 -25.78 43.27
C TRP A 49 -16.28 -25.08 44.57
N GLU A 50 -15.69 -25.46 45.69
CA GLU A 50 -16.04 -24.88 46.99
C GLU A 50 -15.66 -23.39 47.08
N GLU A 51 -14.48 -23.02 46.55
CA GLU A 51 -14.05 -21.61 46.44
C GLU A 51 -14.95 -20.83 45.47
N PHE A 52 -15.27 -21.41 44.30
CA PHE A 52 -16.17 -20.80 43.33
C PHE A 52 -17.56 -20.57 43.92
N LYS A 53 -18.13 -21.57 44.61
CA LYS A 53 -19.42 -21.49 45.31
C LYS A 53 -19.43 -20.42 46.40
N GLU A 54 -18.37 -20.32 47.20
CA GLU A 54 -18.24 -19.27 48.22
C GLU A 54 -18.21 -17.88 47.58
N ALA A 55 -17.43 -17.71 46.52
CA ALA A 55 -17.33 -16.45 45.77
C ALA A 55 -18.65 -16.05 45.07
N ILE A 56 -19.40 -17.02 44.54
CA ILE A 56 -20.73 -16.80 43.95
C ILE A 56 -21.73 -16.30 44.99
N ASN A 57 -21.70 -16.88 46.20
CA ASN A 57 -22.63 -16.55 47.29
C ASN A 57 -22.23 -15.31 48.11
N ASP A 58 -21.00 -14.78 47.94
CA ASP A 58 -20.57 -13.54 48.60
C ASP A 58 -21.08 -12.31 47.84
N ASP A 59 -22.05 -11.60 48.43
CA ASP A 59 -22.64 -10.38 47.86
C ASP A 59 -21.61 -9.24 47.64
N THR A 60 -20.45 -9.28 48.29
CA THR A 60 -19.38 -8.28 48.18
C THR A 60 -18.39 -8.56 47.06
N VAL A 61 -18.38 -9.78 46.51
CA VAL A 61 -17.54 -10.17 45.37
C VAL A 61 -18.27 -9.81 44.08
N THR A 62 -17.59 -9.15 43.15
CA THR A 62 -18.16 -8.81 41.83
C THR A 62 -17.50 -9.59 40.71
N ASP A 63 -16.23 -9.96 40.87
CA ASP A 63 -15.40 -10.56 39.84
C ASP A 63 -14.77 -11.86 40.38
N ILE A 64 -14.90 -12.93 39.60
CA ILE A 64 -14.41 -14.26 39.96
C ILE A 64 -13.48 -14.73 38.84
N SER A 65 -12.22 -14.97 39.16
CA SER A 65 -11.20 -15.39 38.21
C SER A 65 -10.86 -16.86 38.39
N LEU A 66 -11.02 -17.67 37.35
CA LEU A 66 -10.62 -19.07 37.41
C LEU A 66 -9.10 -19.20 37.28
N SER A 67 -8.53 -20.07 38.09
CA SER A 67 -7.12 -20.49 38.04
C SER A 67 -6.94 -21.99 37.74
N SER A 68 -8.05 -22.71 37.61
CA SER A 68 -8.13 -24.10 37.14
C SER A 68 -9.54 -24.39 36.63
N ASP A 69 -9.72 -25.55 35.99
CA ASP A 69 -11.04 -26.05 35.64
C ASP A 69 -11.90 -26.32 36.88
N ILE A 70 -13.21 -26.10 36.76
CA ILE A 70 -14.20 -26.26 37.83
C ILE A 70 -15.27 -27.25 37.39
N THR A 71 -15.56 -28.25 38.22
CA THR A 71 -16.76 -29.10 38.08
C THR A 71 -17.75 -28.75 39.17
N MET A 72 -18.95 -28.31 38.80
CA MET A 72 -19.99 -27.95 39.77
C MET A 72 -20.54 -29.19 40.48
N ALA A 73 -20.94 -29.03 41.75
CA ALA A 73 -21.59 -30.11 42.50
C ALA A 73 -23.01 -29.75 42.98
N THR A 74 -23.42 -28.47 42.89
CA THR A 74 -24.75 -27.98 43.26
C THR A 74 -25.15 -26.78 42.40
N THR A 75 -26.46 -26.56 42.26
CA THR A 75 -27.02 -25.33 41.69
C THR A 75 -26.98 -24.21 42.74
N GLU A 76 -26.58 -23.02 42.33
CA GLU A 76 -26.42 -21.87 43.23
C GLU A 76 -27.25 -20.65 42.78
N SER A 77 -27.69 -19.88 43.77
CA SER A 77 -28.44 -18.65 43.58
C SER A 77 -27.50 -17.45 43.64
N ILE A 78 -27.54 -16.58 42.64
CA ILE A 78 -26.84 -15.30 42.70
C ILE A 78 -27.80 -14.26 43.30
N THR A 79 -27.48 -13.79 44.50
CA THR A 79 -28.30 -12.84 45.27
C THR A 79 -27.90 -11.39 45.10
N ASN A 80 -26.72 -11.09 44.59
CA ASN A 80 -26.31 -9.72 44.27
C ASN A 80 -26.78 -9.32 42.85
N LEU A 81 -26.59 -8.05 42.50
CA LEU A 81 -26.99 -7.51 41.19
C LEU A 81 -25.94 -7.70 40.11
N SER A 82 -24.72 -8.12 40.45
CA SER A 82 -23.60 -8.19 39.50
C SER A 82 -22.66 -9.34 39.80
N LYS A 83 -22.41 -10.20 38.81
CA LYS A 83 -21.34 -11.21 38.87
C LYS A 83 -20.65 -11.36 37.52
N ASN A 84 -19.34 -11.18 37.52
CA ASN A 84 -18.47 -11.42 36.38
C ASN A 84 -17.61 -12.66 36.67
N ILE A 85 -17.50 -13.52 35.68
CA ILE A 85 -16.71 -14.76 35.73
C ILE A 85 -15.71 -14.72 34.59
N HIS A 86 -14.43 -14.63 34.96
CA HIS A 86 -13.29 -14.63 34.07
C HIS A 86 -12.71 -16.04 34.02
N GLY A 87 -12.95 -16.76 32.92
CA GLY A 87 -12.51 -18.14 32.77
C GLY A 87 -11.01 -18.28 32.59
N ASN A 88 -10.30 -17.26 32.10
CA ASN A 88 -8.85 -17.29 31.83
C ASN A 88 -8.40 -18.51 30.98
N GLY A 89 -9.27 -19.02 30.12
CA GLY A 89 -9.04 -20.21 29.29
C GLY A 89 -9.39 -21.54 29.95
N HIS A 90 -9.94 -21.53 31.17
CA HIS A 90 -10.39 -22.72 31.88
C HIS A 90 -11.81 -23.15 31.53
N THR A 91 -12.15 -24.38 31.93
CA THR A 91 -13.46 -25.00 31.73
C THR A 91 -14.30 -24.95 33.01
N ILE A 92 -15.59 -24.62 32.86
CA ILE A 92 -16.63 -24.92 33.84
C ILE A 92 -17.46 -26.09 33.31
N ASP A 93 -17.32 -27.25 33.95
CA ASP A 93 -18.24 -28.36 33.79
C ASP A 93 -19.42 -28.16 34.74
N ALA A 94 -20.59 -27.85 34.18
CA ALA A 94 -21.77 -27.59 34.96
C ALA A 94 -22.34 -28.85 35.62
N ASP A 95 -22.01 -30.05 35.14
CA ASP A 95 -22.58 -31.33 35.61
C ASP A 95 -24.11 -31.25 35.81
N LEU A 96 -24.82 -30.62 34.87
CA LEU A 96 -26.26 -30.34 34.92
C LEU A 96 -26.73 -29.46 36.09
N HIS A 97 -25.85 -28.64 36.65
CA HIS A 97 -26.17 -27.61 37.63
C HIS A 97 -26.20 -26.21 36.98
N GLN A 98 -26.73 -25.24 37.73
CA GLN A 98 -27.02 -23.91 37.23
C GLN A 98 -26.55 -22.82 38.21
N LEU A 99 -26.38 -21.61 37.69
CA LEU A 99 -26.24 -20.36 38.40
C LEU A 99 -27.39 -19.46 37.97
N TYR A 100 -28.24 -19.03 38.91
CA TYR A 100 -29.41 -18.24 38.56
C TYR A 100 -29.49 -16.92 39.34
N PHE A 101 -29.66 -15.81 38.61
CA PHE A 101 -29.88 -14.51 39.23
C PHE A 101 -31.29 -14.42 39.83
N THR A 102 -31.35 -14.12 41.12
CA THR A 102 -32.61 -14.01 41.87
C THR A 102 -33.26 -12.63 41.78
N LYS A 103 -32.51 -11.61 41.34
CA LYS A 103 -32.95 -10.21 41.31
C LYS A 103 -33.14 -9.72 39.87
N ALA A 104 -34.11 -8.83 39.70
CA ALA A 104 -34.26 -8.04 38.50
C ALA A 104 -33.09 -7.06 38.32
N ASP A 105 -32.86 -6.68 37.08
CA ASP A 105 -31.82 -5.77 36.61
C ASP A 105 -30.39 -6.26 36.91
N ALA A 106 -30.22 -7.58 37.02
CA ALA A 106 -28.91 -8.17 37.22
C ALA A 106 -27.99 -7.96 36.01
N VAL A 107 -26.69 -7.88 36.25
CA VAL A 107 -25.66 -7.77 35.23
C VAL A 107 -24.68 -8.93 35.39
N GLY A 108 -24.29 -9.55 34.28
CA GLY A 108 -23.30 -10.61 34.34
C GLY A 108 -22.40 -10.67 33.14
N LEU A 109 -21.19 -11.19 33.35
CA LEU A 109 -20.20 -11.44 32.32
C LEU A 109 -19.68 -12.87 32.47
N MET A 110 -19.62 -13.61 31.36
CA MET A 110 -18.80 -14.81 31.22
C MET A 110 -17.79 -14.52 30.12
N GLU A 111 -16.49 -14.57 30.44
CA GLU A 111 -15.47 -14.38 29.41
C GLU A 111 -14.33 -15.38 29.42
N ASN A 112 -13.82 -15.68 28.23
CA ASN A 112 -12.67 -16.57 28.00
C ASN A 112 -12.82 -17.92 28.72
N VAL A 113 -13.97 -18.55 28.56
CA VAL A 113 -14.37 -19.74 29.32
C VAL A 113 -15.00 -20.78 28.39
N LYS A 114 -14.69 -22.05 28.64
CA LYS A 114 -15.41 -23.18 28.07
C LYS A 114 -16.46 -23.67 29.07
N ILE A 115 -17.71 -23.79 28.65
CA ILE A 115 -18.84 -24.21 29.49
C ILE A 115 -19.39 -25.53 28.92
N ILE A 116 -19.41 -26.59 29.71
CA ILE A 116 -19.88 -27.91 29.26
C ILE A 116 -20.95 -28.51 30.19
N ASN A 117 -21.71 -29.46 29.66
CA ASN A 117 -22.70 -30.26 30.39
C ASN A 117 -23.77 -29.42 31.12
N THR A 118 -24.23 -28.34 30.52
CA THR A 118 -25.31 -27.51 31.08
C THR A 118 -26.64 -28.26 31.09
N ASP A 119 -27.47 -28.00 32.10
CA ASP A 119 -28.88 -28.40 32.09
C ASP A 119 -29.72 -27.45 31.22
N ILE A 120 -31.03 -27.69 31.15
CA ILE A 120 -31.98 -26.70 30.64
C ILE A 120 -31.78 -25.36 31.38
N TYR A 121 -32.10 -24.24 30.74
CA TYR A 121 -31.76 -22.86 31.14
C TYR A 121 -30.29 -22.46 31.01
N GLY A 122 -29.37 -23.42 30.81
CA GLY A 122 -27.94 -23.16 30.67
C GLY A 122 -27.23 -22.94 32.00
N LEU A 123 -25.95 -22.52 31.94
CA LEU A 123 -25.17 -22.30 33.16
C LEU A 123 -25.61 -21.03 33.90
N LEU A 124 -25.68 -19.88 33.22
CA LEU A 124 -25.96 -18.59 33.85
C LEU A 124 -27.27 -18.01 33.30
N TRP A 125 -28.34 -17.95 34.10
CA TRP A 125 -29.67 -17.58 33.63
C TRP A 125 -30.47 -16.70 34.60
N SER A 126 -31.60 -16.15 34.15
CA SER A 126 -32.52 -15.36 34.98
C SER A 126 -33.96 -15.41 34.45
N SER A 127 -34.95 -15.51 35.34
CA SER A 127 -36.36 -15.32 34.99
C SER A 127 -36.82 -13.85 35.02
N HIS A 128 -35.93 -12.93 35.42
CA HIS A 128 -36.19 -11.50 35.55
C HIS A 128 -35.37 -10.72 34.50
N THR A 129 -35.57 -9.40 34.44
CA THR A 129 -34.67 -8.53 33.68
C THR A 129 -33.22 -8.78 34.10
N ALA A 130 -32.35 -9.04 33.13
CA ALA A 130 -30.93 -9.24 33.34
C ALA A 130 -30.16 -8.92 32.05
N ASN A 131 -28.97 -8.35 32.18
CA ASN A 131 -28.07 -8.03 31.07
C ASN A 131 -26.82 -8.91 31.19
N ILE A 132 -26.75 -9.97 30.39
CA ILE A 132 -25.64 -10.93 30.42
C ILE A 132 -24.79 -10.74 29.17
N THR A 133 -23.47 -10.72 29.35
CA THR A 133 -22.49 -10.68 28.25
C THR A 133 -21.70 -11.97 28.22
N TYR A 134 -21.66 -12.62 27.05
CA TYR A 134 -20.74 -13.72 26.76
C TYR A 134 -19.66 -13.23 25.80
N LYS A 135 -18.40 -13.33 26.22
CA LYS A 135 -17.25 -12.89 25.43
C LYS A 135 -16.20 -13.99 25.31
N ASN A 136 -15.88 -14.44 24.10
CA ASN A 136 -14.94 -15.56 23.92
C ASN A 136 -15.39 -16.83 24.68
N VAL A 137 -16.64 -17.27 24.46
CA VAL A 137 -17.26 -18.40 25.16
C VAL A 137 -17.45 -19.58 24.21
N GLU A 138 -17.04 -20.76 24.63
CA GLU A 138 -17.38 -22.03 23.97
C GLU A 138 -18.38 -22.77 24.86
N HIS A 139 -19.54 -23.17 24.31
CA HIS A 139 -20.59 -23.86 25.06
C HIS A 139 -20.96 -25.21 24.43
N THR A 140 -21.19 -26.23 25.26
CA THR A 140 -21.87 -27.46 24.86
C THR A 140 -22.75 -27.98 25.99
N GLY A 141 -24.02 -28.27 25.71
CA GLY A 141 -24.94 -28.81 26.71
C GLY A 141 -26.39 -28.73 26.26
N ARG A 142 -27.34 -28.78 27.20
CA ARG A 142 -28.76 -28.82 26.84
C ARG A 142 -29.29 -27.49 26.30
N GLN A 143 -28.87 -26.37 26.87
CA GLN A 143 -29.23 -25.00 26.49
C GLN A 143 -28.04 -24.08 26.81
N MET A 144 -27.74 -23.08 25.98
CA MET A 144 -26.65 -22.14 26.32
C MET A 144 -27.08 -21.17 27.42
N ILE A 145 -28.24 -20.53 27.22
CA ILE A 145 -28.74 -19.50 28.13
C ILE A 145 -30.22 -19.18 27.92
N TYR A 146 -30.92 -18.94 29.04
CA TYR A 146 -32.33 -18.57 29.11
C TYR A 146 -32.53 -17.22 29.82
N LEU A 147 -33.04 -16.21 29.10
CA LEU A 147 -33.27 -14.83 29.54
C LEU A 147 -34.64 -14.28 29.06
N PRO A 148 -35.77 -14.84 29.51
CA PRO A 148 -37.12 -14.49 29.06
C PRO A 148 -37.46 -12.98 29.13
N GLU A 149 -36.90 -12.26 30.09
CA GLU A 149 -37.10 -10.81 30.26
C GLU A 149 -35.80 -10.00 30.08
N GLY A 150 -34.73 -10.67 29.68
CA GLY A 150 -33.38 -10.12 29.67
C GLY A 150 -32.77 -9.94 28.29
N LYS A 151 -31.52 -9.50 28.32
CA LYS A 151 -30.67 -9.25 27.17
C LYS A 151 -29.42 -10.10 27.24
N LEU A 152 -29.11 -10.77 26.14
CA LEU A 152 -27.81 -11.37 25.87
C LEU A 152 -27.00 -10.46 24.95
N THR A 153 -25.75 -10.19 25.33
CA THR A 153 -24.75 -9.55 24.47
C THR A 153 -23.66 -10.55 24.14
N LEU A 154 -23.34 -10.71 22.87
CA LEU A 154 -22.27 -11.58 22.39
C LEU A 154 -21.12 -10.74 21.85
N ASP A 155 -19.91 -11.03 22.31
CA ASP A 155 -18.68 -10.33 21.93
C ASP A 155 -17.52 -11.31 21.66
N GLY A 156 -16.57 -10.91 20.81
CA GLY A 156 -15.48 -11.78 20.37
C GLY A 156 -15.97 -13.07 19.71
N ASN A 157 -15.38 -14.21 20.07
CA ASN A 157 -15.71 -15.51 19.47
C ASN A 157 -16.65 -16.31 20.37
N VAL A 158 -17.93 -16.48 19.99
CA VAL A 158 -18.87 -17.30 20.77
C VAL A 158 -19.34 -18.49 19.94
N SER A 159 -19.22 -19.69 20.50
CA SER A 159 -19.73 -20.92 19.88
C SER A 159 -20.60 -21.70 20.85
N SER A 160 -21.65 -22.34 20.34
CA SER A 160 -22.56 -23.14 21.14
C SER A 160 -23.12 -24.31 20.35
N VAL A 161 -23.07 -25.50 20.96
CA VAL A 161 -23.83 -26.67 20.54
C VAL A 161 -24.89 -26.95 21.62
N SER A 162 -26.17 -26.84 21.26
CA SER A 162 -27.29 -27.13 22.16
C SER A 162 -28.00 -28.42 21.73
N THR A 163 -28.03 -29.39 22.64
CA THR A 163 -28.42 -30.78 22.35
C THR A 163 -29.89 -31.09 22.64
N THR A 164 -30.66 -30.16 23.23
CA THR A 164 -32.01 -30.47 23.73
C THR A 164 -32.97 -29.30 23.56
N GLU A 165 -32.60 -28.14 24.08
CA GLU A 165 -33.38 -26.90 24.00
C GLU A 165 -32.77 -25.97 22.95
N GLU A 166 -33.20 -24.72 22.92
CA GLU A 166 -32.63 -23.68 22.07
C GLU A 166 -31.16 -23.41 22.40
N VAL A 167 -30.44 -22.74 21.48
CA VAL A 167 -29.18 -22.12 21.87
C VAL A 167 -29.48 -20.93 22.77
N TYR A 168 -30.32 -20.00 22.29
CA TYR A 168 -30.73 -18.86 23.07
C TYR A 168 -32.25 -18.76 23.13
N GLN A 169 -32.79 -18.59 24.34
CA GLN A 169 -34.16 -18.15 24.52
C GLN A 169 -34.20 -16.87 25.35
N GLY A 170 -34.78 -15.79 24.82
CA GLY A 170 -34.89 -14.54 25.57
C GLY A 170 -35.46 -13.36 24.80
N LYS A 171 -35.44 -12.17 25.40
CA LYS A 171 -36.12 -10.99 24.84
C LYS A 171 -35.25 -10.15 23.91
N GLU A 172 -33.98 -9.94 24.26
CA GLU A 172 -33.05 -9.12 23.49
C GLU A 172 -31.73 -9.86 23.22
N LEU A 173 -31.21 -9.75 22.00
CA LEU A 173 -29.95 -10.36 21.58
C LEU A 173 -29.16 -9.32 20.78
N GLU A 174 -27.99 -8.98 21.28
CA GLU A 174 -27.05 -8.08 20.61
C GLU A 174 -25.77 -8.84 20.26
N VAL A 175 -25.43 -8.90 18.98
CA VAL A 175 -24.11 -9.34 18.51
C VAL A 175 -23.26 -8.09 18.25
N LYS A 176 -22.14 -7.97 18.97
CA LYS A 176 -21.24 -6.81 18.84
C LYS A 176 -20.58 -6.75 17.46
N PRO A 177 -20.22 -5.54 16.98
CA PRO A 177 -19.46 -5.39 15.74
C PRO A 177 -18.17 -6.22 15.75
N GLY A 178 -17.90 -6.95 14.68
CA GLY A 178 -16.71 -7.79 14.54
C GLY A 178 -16.72 -9.11 15.33
N ALA A 179 -17.80 -9.43 16.05
CA ALA A 179 -17.92 -10.72 16.74
C ALA A 179 -18.15 -11.88 15.75
N VAL A 180 -17.66 -13.07 16.10
CA VAL A 180 -17.83 -14.31 15.32
C VAL A 180 -18.64 -15.30 16.13
N ILE A 181 -19.84 -15.62 15.66
CA ILE A 181 -20.85 -16.40 16.37
C ILE A 181 -21.16 -17.69 15.61
N ASN A 182 -21.07 -18.83 16.27
CA ASN A 182 -21.39 -20.14 15.70
C ASN A 182 -22.38 -20.89 16.57
N PHE A 183 -23.63 -21.00 16.12
CA PHE A 183 -24.70 -21.68 16.83
C PHE A 183 -25.13 -22.95 16.11
N GLU A 184 -25.15 -24.05 16.84
CA GLU A 184 -25.67 -25.34 16.40
C GLU A 184 -26.76 -25.80 17.36
N ASN A 185 -27.94 -26.10 16.80
CA ASN A 185 -29.07 -26.61 17.52
C ASN A 185 -29.45 -27.98 16.99
N GLU A 186 -29.30 -29.00 17.84
CA GLU A 186 -29.63 -30.38 17.48
C GLU A 186 -31.11 -30.73 17.76
N SER A 187 -31.86 -29.80 18.36
CA SER A 187 -33.28 -29.99 18.70
C SER A 187 -34.16 -30.02 17.45
N THR A 188 -35.12 -30.93 17.41
CA THR A 188 -36.01 -31.14 16.25
C THR A 188 -37.38 -30.48 16.41
N GLY A 189 -37.53 -29.49 17.30
CA GLY A 189 -38.82 -28.84 17.51
C GLY A 189 -38.77 -27.48 18.19
N LEU A 190 -37.58 -26.97 18.48
CA LEU A 190 -37.35 -25.69 19.12
C LEU A 190 -36.36 -24.89 18.28
N ALA A 191 -36.54 -23.58 18.23
CA ALA A 191 -35.68 -22.76 17.38
C ALA A 191 -34.27 -22.63 17.96
N ALA A 192 -33.23 -22.48 17.12
CA ALA A 192 -31.88 -22.21 17.64
C ALA A 192 -31.83 -20.89 18.42
N VAL A 193 -32.43 -19.84 17.86
CA VAL A 193 -32.60 -18.52 18.50
C VAL A 193 -34.09 -18.24 18.68
N HIS A 194 -34.60 -18.35 19.91
CA HIS A 194 -36.02 -18.25 20.23
C HIS A 194 -36.35 -17.01 21.06
N MET A 195 -36.88 -16.01 20.38
CA MET A 195 -37.20 -14.70 20.94
C MET A 195 -38.68 -14.39 20.77
N ALA A 196 -39.54 -15.33 21.17
CA ALA A 196 -40.98 -15.27 20.95
C ALA A 196 -41.74 -14.26 21.84
N TYR A 197 -41.04 -13.51 22.69
CA TYR A 197 -41.63 -12.45 23.49
C TYR A 197 -42.00 -11.25 22.62
N ALA A 198 -43.09 -10.56 23.00
CA ALA A 198 -43.50 -9.34 22.32
C ALA A 198 -42.44 -8.24 22.48
N ASP A 199 -42.29 -7.41 21.45
CA ASP A 199 -41.36 -6.27 21.41
C ASP A 199 -39.89 -6.68 21.62
N GLY A 200 -39.52 -7.91 21.24
CA GLY A 200 -38.14 -8.40 21.32
C GLY A 200 -37.23 -7.80 20.24
N THR A 201 -35.91 -7.87 20.45
CA THR A 201 -34.94 -7.30 19.51
C THR A 201 -33.76 -8.23 19.22
N LEU A 202 -33.41 -8.38 17.94
CA LEU A 202 -32.16 -8.98 17.48
C LEU A 202 -31.38 -7.93 16.69
N PHE A 203 -30.19 -7.58 17.17
CA PHE A 203 -29.26 -6.70 16.48
C PHE A 203 -27.96 -7.43 16.18
N VAL A 204 -27.53 -7.40 14.91
CA VAL A 204 -26.23 -7.91 14.48
C VAL A 204 -25.37 -6.75 13.98
N GLY A 205 -24.27 -6.46 14.68
CA GLY A 205 -23.40 -5.33 14.41
C GLY A 205 -22.54 -5.48 13.14
N LYS A 206 -22.01 -4.35 12.66
CA LYS A 206 -21.12 -4.30 11.48
C LYS A 206 -19.95 -5.25 11.59
N ASN A 207 -19.62 -5.90 10.46
CA ASN A 207 -18.53 -6.88 10.35
C ASN A 207 -18.65 -8.08 11.29
N ALA A 208 -19.76 -8.26 12.01
CA ALA A 208 -20.01 -9.50 12.73
C ALA A 208 -20.29 -10.62 11.73
N GLU A 209 -19.88 -11.84 12.06
CA GLU A 209 -20.14 -13.05 11.28
C GLU A 209 -20.92 -14.04 12.14
N VAL A 210 -22.13 -14.40 11.71
CA VAL A 210 -23.03 -15.26 12.47
C VAL A 210 -23.42 -16.45 11.62
N THR A 211 -23.09 -17.65 12.08
CA THR A 211 -23.53 -18.91 11.49
C THR A 211 -24.50 -19.61 12.43
N ILE A 212 -25.67 -19.99 11.91
CA ILE A 212 -26.70 -20.73 12.66
C ILE A 212 -27.05 -22.00 11.87
N LYS A 213 -26.85 -23.15 12.49
CA LYS A 213 -27.30 -24.45 11.99
C LYS A 213 -28.35 -24.98 12.94
N SER A 214 -29.53 -25.25 12.42
CA SER A 214 -30.67 -25.66 13.23
C SER A 214 -31.34 -26.88 12.64
N ASN A 215 -31.61 -27.87 13.48
CA ASN A 215 -32.44 -29.02 13.11
C ASN A 215 -33.93 -28.65 13.06
N SER A 216 -34.32 -27.49 13.58
CA SER A 216 -35.65 -26.88 13.47
C SER A 216 -35.54 -25.42 12.98
N THR A 217 -36.47 -24.53 13.34
CA THR A 217 -36.39 -23.10 12.96
C THR A 217 -35.09 -22.44 13.40
N ALA A 218 -34.36 -21.72 12.54
CA ALA A 218 -33.09 -21.12 12.96
C ALA A 218 -33.29 -19.86 13.84
N ILE A 219 -34.17 -18.94 13.42
CA ILE A 219 -34.50 -17.73 14.19
C ILE A 219 -36.01 -17.56 14.30
N GLN A 220 -36.52 -17.47 15.53
CA GLN A 220 -37.91 -17.20 15.83
C GLN A 220 -38.08 -15.91 16.63
N GLY A 221 -38.87 -14.98 16.13
CA GLY A 221 -39.24 -13.73 16.81
C GLY A 221 -40.73 -13.65 17.14
N GLY A 222 -41.07 -13.01 18.26
CA GLY A 222 -42.44 -12.78 18.72
C GLY A 222 -43.23 -11.76 17.90
N SER A 223 -44.31 -11.22 18.48
CA SER A 223 -45.00 -10.06 17.88
C SER A 223 -44.19 -8.78 18.05
N ASP A 224 -44.32 -7.87 17.08
CA ASP A 224 -43.65 -6.56 17.08
C ASP A 224 -42.12 -6.68 17.24
N PHE A 225 -41.54 -7.78 16.75
CA PHE A 225 -40.12 -8.07 16.86
C PHE A 225 -39.29 -7.20 15.91
N SER A 226 -38.16 -6.67 16.40
CA SER A 226 -37.22 -5.90 15.59
C SER A 226 -35.96 -6.70 15.32
N PHE A 227 -35.75 -7.09 14.07
CA PHE A 227 -34.53 -7.74 13.61
C PHE A 227 -33.78 -6.79 12.67
N VAL A 228 -32.64 -6.26 13.13
CA VAL A 228 -31.75 -5.39 12.36
C VAL A 228 -30.40 -6.07 12.15
N ASN A 229 -30.00 -6.21 10.88
CA ASN A 229 -28.71 -6.77 10.51
C ASN A 229 -27.82 -5.70 9.87
N GLU A 230 -26.64 -5.48 10.44
CA GLU A 230 -25.53 -4.70 9.87
C GLU A 230 -24.30 -5.57 9.56
N GLY A 231 -24.34 -6.87 9.89
CA GLY A 231 -23.25 -7.82 9.69
C GLY A 231 -23.56 -8.88 8.62
N LYS A 232 -22.94 -10.05 8.76
CA LYS A 232 -23.15 -11.21 7.89
C LYS A 232 -23.80 -12.34 8.67
N ILE A 233 -24.89 -12.87 8.15
CA ILE A 233 -25.61 -14.00 8.74
C ILE A 233 -25.73 -15.11 7.72
N GLU A 234 -25.34 -16.32 8.09
CA GLU A 234 -25.59 -17.56 7.34
C GLU A 234 -26.41 -18.51 8.21
N SER A 235 -27.54 -18.96 7.70
CA SER A 235 -28.49 -19.77 8.46
C SER A 235 -28.98 -20.97 7.64
N THR A 236 -28.99 -22.15 8.25
CA THR A 236 -29.57 -23.37 7.68
C THR A 236 -30.58 -23.98 8.64
N SER A 237 -31.74 -24.38 8.12
CA SER A 237 -32.79 -25.11 8.84
C SER A 237 -33.10 -26.42 8.14
N THR A 238 -33.12 -27.55 8.86
CA THR A 238 -33.48 -28.85 8.26
C THR A 238 -34.96 -29.22 8.37
N ASP A 239 -35.67 -28.66 9.35
CA ASP A 239 -37.09 -28.90 9.64
C ASP A 239 -37.72 -27.54 10.01
N ASP A 240 -38.86 -27.15 9.45
CA ASP A 240 -39.41 -25.79 9.58
C ASP A 240 -38.51 -24.68 8.96
N ARG A 241 -38.86 -23.41 9.20
CA ARG A 241 -38.34 -22.21 8.50
C ARG A 241 -36.94 -21.81 8.92
N GLY A 242 -36.16 -21.21 8.02
CA GLY A 242 -34.96 -20.47 8.42
C GLY A 242 -35.27 -19.31 9.38
N ILE A 243 -36.20 -18.42 9.02
CA ILE A 243 -36.59 -17.27 9.86
C ILE A 243 -38.11 -17.19 9.98
N LYS A 244 -38.60 -17.05 11.22
CA LYS A 244 -40.03 -16.93 11.55
C LYS A 244 -40.28 -15.79 12.51
N LEU A 245 -40.80 -14.67 12.00
CA LEU A 245 -41.16 -13.51 12.82
C LEU A 245 -42.69 -13.36 12.94
N GLY A 246 -43.15 -13.07 14.15
CA GLY A 246 -44.57 -12.89 14.48
C GLY A 246 -45.16 -11.59 13.94
N THR A 247 -46.46 -11.39 14.23
CA THR A 247 -47.26 -10.25 13.76
C THR A 247 -46.60 -8.90 14.04
N GLY A 248 -46.54 -8.01 13.04
CA GLY A 248 -46.07 -6.63 13.22
C GLY A 248 -44.54 -6.47 13.20
N SER A 249 -43.80 -7.57 13.07
CA SER A 249 -42.34 -7.57 13.12
C SER A 249 -41.70 -6.87 11.91
N THR A 250 -40.43 -6.51 12.07
CA THR A 250 -39.61 -5.96 10.98
C THR A 250 -38.28 -6.69 10.91
N LEU A 251 -37.92 -7.14 9.71
CA LEU A 251 -36.59 -7.59 9.36
C LEU A 251 -35.97 -6.56 8.41
N GLU A 252 -34.86 -5.96 8.82
CA GLU A 252 -34.18 -4.91 8.08
C GLU A 252 -32.68 -5.22 7.90
N LEU A 253 -32.26 -5.37 6.65
CA LEU A 253 -30.86 -5.53 6.25
C LEU A 253 -30.29 -4.16 5.88
N LYS A 254 -29.26 -3.70 6.59
CA LYS A 254 -28.63 -2.39 6.39
C LYS A 254 -27.50 -2.45 5.34
N ASP A 255 -27.05 -1.28 4.91
CA ASP A 255 -25.95 -1.11 3.96
C ASP A 255 -24.71 -1.93 4.36
N GLY A 256 -24.17 -2.70 3.40
CA GLY A 256 -23.02 -3.58 3.59
C GLY A 256 -23.30 -4.91 4.33
N SER A 257 -24.52 -5.15 4.79
CA SER A 257 -24.89 -6.40 5.46
C SER A 257 -25.24 -7.52 4.47
N SER A 258 -25.07 -8.78 4.89
CA SER A 258 -25.54 -9.95 4.14
C SER A 258 -26.38 -10.89 5.00
N LEU A 259 -27.43 -11.44 4.40
CA LEU A 259 -28.24 -12.50 4.99
C LEU A 259 -28.37 -13.65 4.00
N LYS A 260 -27.83 -14.82 4.35
CA LYS A 260 -28.00 -16.07 3.62
C LYS A 260 -28.84 -17.04 4.43
N VAL A 261 -29.94 -17.51 3.87
CA VAL A 261 -30.86 -18.44 4.53
C VAL A 261 -31.19 -19.58 3.59
N HIS A 262 -30.98 -20.81 4.05
CA HIS A 262 -31.38 -22.03 3.35
C HIS A 262 -32.30 -22.86 4.24
N THR A 263 -33.33 -23.46 3.65
CA THR A 263 -34.33 -24.26 4.35
C THR A 263 -34.63 -25.53 3.57
N ASP A 264 -34.36 -26.68 4.18
CA ASP A 264 -34.60 -28.00 3.59
C ASP A 264 -36.06 -28.47 3.72
N ASP A 265 -36.84 -27.83 4.59
CA ASP A 265 -38.26 -28.15 4.78
C ASP A 265 -39.04 -28.08 3.46
N THR A 266 -39.86 -29.09 3.20
CA THR A 266 -40.57 -29.24 1.92
C THR A 266 -41.94 -28.58 1.88
N VAL A 267 -42.36 -27.93 2.96
CA VAL A 267 -43.67 -27.28 3.08
C VAL A 267 -43.48 -25.77 3.25
N TYR A 268 -42.74 -25.36 4.26
CA TYR A 268 -42.69 -23.98 4.70
C TYR A 268 -41.67 -23.12 3.95
N GLU A 269 -41.86 -21.81 4.03
CA GLU A 269 -40.99 -20.78 3.52
C GLU A 269 -39.62 -20.71 4.23
N SER A 270 -38.64 -20.10 3.57
CA SER A 270 -37.33 -19.81 4.18
C SER A 270 -37.42 -18.62 5.14
N ILE A 271 -38.12 -17.55 4.75
CA ILE A 271 -38.29 -16.34 5.56
C ILE A 271 -39.78 -15.97 5.66
N LEU A 272 -40.29 -15.92 6.90
CA LEU A 272 -41.62 -15.41 7.23
C LEU A 272 -41.54 -14.16 8.13
N VAL A 273 -42.17 -13.07 7.71
CA VAL A 273 -42.43 -11.87 8.53
C VAL A 273 -43.94 -11.60 8.60
N THR A 274 -44.60 -12.25 9.55
CA THR A 274 -46.07 -12.26 9.66
C THR A 274 -46.64 -10.85 9.81
N SER A 275 -47.54 -10.39 8.92
CA SER A 275 -48.13 -9.03 8.97
C SER A 275 -47.10 -7.89 9.15
N GLY A 276 -45.85 -8.14 8.78
CA GLY A 276 -44.72 -7.27 9.07
C GLY A 276 -43.95 -6.86 7.82
N ASN A 277 -42.79 -6.27 8.02
CA ASN A 277 -42.01 -5.63 6.96
C ASN A 277 -40.68 -6.34 6.75
N PHE A 278 -40.32 -6.56 5.50
CA PHE A 278 -39.01 -7.03 5.08
C PHE A 278 -38.33 -5.96 4.22
N PHE A 279 -37.19 -5.45 4.67
CA PHE A 279 -36.46 -4.38 4.01
C PHE A 279 -35.04 -4.81 3.69
N VAL A 280 -34.68 -4.78 2.41
CA VAL A 280 -33.31 -4.92 1.92
C VAL A 280 -32.86 -3.54 1.44
N ARG A 281 -32.06 -2.87 2.28
CA ARG A 281 -31.61 -1.50 2.01
C ARG A 281 -30.56 -1.47 0.90
N LYS A 282 -30.30 -0.28 0.37
CA LYS A 282 -29.19 -0.05 -0.56
C LYS A 282 -27.89 -0.64 0.01
N GLY A 283 -27.15 -1.38 -0.82
CA GLY A 283 -25.89 -2.02 -0.49
C GLY A 283 -25.99 -3.28 0.38
N ALA A 284 -27.20 -3.66 0.82
CA ALA A 284 -27.44 -4.91 1.52
C ALA A 284 -27.64 -6.07 0.54
N THR A 285 -27.29 -7.28 0.98
CA THR A 285 -27.40 -8.51 0.19
C THR A 285 -28.29 -9.55 0.87
N VAL A 286 -29.23 -10.15 0.15
CA VAL A 286 -29.96 -11.34 0.62
C VAL A 286 -29.88 -12.50 -0.36
N GLU A 287 -29.51 -13.67 0.16
CA GLU A 287 -29.60 -14.96 -0.53
C GLU A 287 -30.60 -15.83 0.22
N ALA A 288 -31.77 -16.07 -0.33
CA ALA A 288 -32.81 -16.87 0.32
C ALA A 288 -33.16 -18.07 -0.55
N ASP A 289 -33.12 -19.24 0.06
CA ASP A 289 -33.25 -20.53 -0.59
C ASP A 289 -34.23 -21.42 0.19
N SER A 290 -35.11 -22.13 -0.53
CA SER A 290 -36.21 -22.91 0.04
C SER A 290 -36.53 -24.14 -0.79
N ASN A 291 -36.75 -25.28 -0.13
CA ASN A 291 -37.34 -26.48 -0.73
C ASN A 291 -38.86 -26.57 -0.51
N GLY A 292 -39.46 -25.58 0.14
CA GLY A 292 -40.87 -25.56 0.52
C GLY A 292 -41.84 -25.23 -0.61
N ASN A 293 -43.04 -25.82 -0.56
CA ASN A 293 -44.14 -25.47 -1.48
C ASN A 293 -44.82 -24.12 -1.18
N HIS A 294 -44.40 -23.44 -0.11
CA HIS A 294 -44.69 -22.03 0.15
C HIS A 294 -43.69 -21.12 -0.56
N SER A 295 -44.01 -19.83 -0.67
CA SER A 295 -43.08 -18.86 -1.24
C SER A 295 -41.78 -18.76 -0.44
N THR A 296 -40.63 -18.55 -1.07
CA THR A 296 -39.34 -18.46 -0.34
C THR A 296 -39.33 -17.33 0.69
N ILE A 297 -39.81 -16.15 0.32
CA ILE A 297 -39.96 -14.99 1.22
C ILE A 297 -41.42 -14.58 1.31
N ILE A 298 -41.91 -14.49 2.55
CA ILE A 298 -43.28 -14.08 2.85
C ILE A 298 -43.26 -12.93 3.85
N ALA A 299 -43.97 -11.85 3.53
CA ALA A 299 -44.30 -10.81 4.51
C ALA A 299 -45.80 -10.53 4.48
N GLY A 300 -46.29 -9.75 5.44
CA GLY A 300 -47.72 -9.38 5.46
C GLY A 300 -47.98 -7.88 5.34
N LYS A 301 -46.95 -7.04 5.23
CA LYS A 301 -47.14 -5.58 5.09
C LYS A 301 -46.27 -4.98 4.01
N GLU A 302 -44.95 -5.06 4.11
CA GLU A 302 -44.02 -4.54 3.08
C GLU A 302 -42.92 -5.54 2.76
N ILE A 303 -42.56 -5.62 1.48
CA ILE A 303 -41.36 -6.28 0.96
C ILE A 303 -40.67 -5.25 0.07
N VAL A 304 -39.53 -4.72 0.49
CA VAL A 304 -38.84 -3.65 -0.25
C VAL A 304 -37.40 -4.06 -0.51
N PHE A 305 -37.05 -4.07 -1.79
CA PHE A 305 -35.68 -4.12 -2.27
C PHE A 305 -35.34 -2.73 -2.84
N GLU A 306 -34.52 -1.99 -2.10
CA GLU A 306 -34.17 -0.62 -2.47
C GLU A 306 -33.20 -0.56 -3.64
N ASN A 307 -33.12 0.61 -4.29
CA ASN A 307 -32.15 0.87 -5.36
C ASN A 307 -30.72 0.62 -4.89
N GLY A 308 -30.06 -0.36 -5.52
CA GLY A 308 -28.70 -0.78 -5.19
C GLY A 308 -28.61 -1.86 -4.10
N SER A 309 -29.74 -2.49 -3.73
CA SER A 309 -29.73 -3.77 -2.99
C SER A 309 -29.37 -4.93 -3.93
N ASN A 310 -28.85 -6.02 -3.35
CA ASN A 310 -28.49 -7.24 -4.07
C ASN A 310 -29.33 -8.40 -3.53
N TYR A 311 -29.81 -9.25 -4.43
CA TYR A 311 -30.58 -10.40 -3.99
C TYR A 311 -30.55 -11.57 -4.98
N SER A 312 -30.55 -12.77 -4.42
CA SER A 312 -30.80 -14.03 -5.12
C SER A 312 -31.82 -14.81 -4.31
N ILE A 313 -33.01 -15.01 -4.86
CA ILE A 313 -34.11 -15.70 -4.18
C ILE A 313 -34.47 -16.90 -5.02
N THR A 314 -34.41 -18.08 -4.43
CA THR A 314 -34.68 -19.35 -5.11
C THR A 314 -35.70 -20.16 -4.31
N ASN A 315 -36.58 -20.82 -5.03
CA ASN A 315 -37.42 -21.89 -4.54
C ASN A 315 -37.25 -23.11 -5.45
N HIS A 316 -36.86 -24.24 -4.87
CA HIS A 316 -36.61 -25.47 -5.60
C HIS A 316 -37.88 -26.32 -5.78
N HIS A 317 -38.98 -25.96 -5.11
CA HIS A 317 -40.25 -26.68 -5.24
C HIS A 317 -41.05 -26.16 -6.43
N SER A 318 -41.58 -27.06 -7.26
CA SER A 318 -42.40 -26.73 -8.44
C SER A 318 -43.74 -26.04 -8.14
N GLU A 319 -44.04 -25.75 -6.88
CA GLU A 319 -45.25 -25.07 -6.40
C GLU A 319 -44.92 -23.93 -5.42
N GLY A 320 -43.64 -23.69 -5.14
CA GLY A 320 -43.15 -22.61 -4.29
C GLY A 320 -42.66 -21.44 -5.15
N PRO A 321 -43.35 -20.30 -5.18
CA PRO A 321 -42.86 -19.12 -5.90
C PRO A 321 -41.82 -18.34 -5.06
N ILE A 322 -41.20 -17.31 -5.63
CA ILE A 322 -40.17 -16.53 -4.91
C ILE A 322 -40.71 -15.65 -3.77
N LEU A 323 -41.86 -15.01 -3.94
CA LEU A 323 -42.44 -14.03 -3.01
C LEU A 323 -43.88 -14.39 -2.66
N GLY A 324 -44.33 -14.04 -1.46
CA GLY A 324 -45.70 -14.27 -0.99
C GLY A 324 -46.20 -13.22 0.00
N GLY A 325 -47.52 -13.20 0.19
CA GLY A 325 -48.21 -12.34 1.15
C GLY A 325 -49.03 -13.16 2.15
N TYR A 326 -48.71 -13.10 3.45
CA TYR A 326 -49.40 -13.88 4.49
C TYR A 326 -49.86 -13.05 5.69
N ALA A 327 -50.94 -13.53 6.32
CA ALA A 327 -51.80 -12.90 7.34
C ALA A 327 -52.54 -11.63 6.85
N THR A 328 -51.90 -10.85 5.99
CA THR A 328 -52.45 -9.68 5.29
C THR A 328 -51.80 -9.56 3.90
N THR A 329 -52.35 -8.69 3.04
CA THR A 329 -51.74 -8.35 1.74
C THR A 329 -50.46 -7.54 1.98
N ALA A 330 -49.34 -7.96 1.40
CA ALA A 330 -48.08 -7.22 1.43
C ALA A 330 -47.94 -6.31 0.20
N HIS A 331 -47.34 -5.14 0.40
CA HIS A 331 -46.93 -4.24 -0.66
C HIS A 331 -45.47 -4.51 -1.04
N VAL A 332 -45.23 -4.86 -2.29
CA VAL A 332 -43.89 -5.17 -2.81
C VAL A 332 -43.36 -3.97 -3.58
N THR A 333 -42.09 -3.64 -3.36
CA THR A 333 -41.32 -2.68 -4.17
C THR A 333 -39.99 -3.31 -4.56
N LEU A 334 -39.72 -3.38 -5.86
CA LEU A 334 -38.46 -3.82 -6.44
C LEU A 334 -37.88 -2.64 -7.23
N ASP A 335 -36.73 -2.12 -6.82
CA ASP A 335 -36.05 -1.00 -7.49
C ASP A 335 -34.65 -1.46 -7.91
N SER A 336 -34.51 -1.99 -9.13
CA SER A 336 -33.26 -2.58 -9.61
C SER A 336 -32.64 -1.73 -10.72
N PRO A 337 -31.46 -1.13 -10.49
CA PRO A 337 -30.73 -0.44 -11.54
C PRO A 337 -30.14 -1.41 -12.58
N THR A 338 -29.86 -2.66 -12.22
CA THR A 338 -29.27 -3.68 -13.11
C THR A 338 -30.31 -4.47 -13.89
N GLY A 339 -31.58 -4.44 -13.47
CA GLY A 339 -32.62 -5.29 -14.02
C GLY A 339 -32.70 -6.65 -13.29
N TYR A 340 -33.14 -7.69 -13.98
CA TYR A 340 -33.39 -9.01 -13.40
C TYR A 340 -32.93 -10.16 -14.28
N ASN A 341 -32.37 -11.20 -13.67
CA ASN A 341 -32.32 -12.55 -14.24
C ASN A 341 -33.43 -13.38 -13.57
N LEU A 342 -34.21 -14.10 -14.37
CA LEU A 342 -35.41 -14.81 -13.95
C LEU A 342 -35.41 -16.25 -14.46
N TRP A 343 -35.89 -17.15 -13.60
CA TRP A 343 -36.17 -18.54 -13.96
C TRP A 343 -37.58 -18.95 -13.60
N TRP A 344 -38.16 -19.80 -14.44
CA TRP A 344 -39.47 -20.40 -14.17
C TRP A 344 -39.40 -21.34 -12.96
N ILE A 345 -40.56 -21.54 -12.34
CA ILE A 345 -40.71 -22.35 -11.11
C ILE A 345 -40.26 -23.81 -11.28
N ASP A 346 -40.25 -24.33 -12.51
CA ASP A 346 -39.86 -25.70 -12.85
C ASP A 346 -38.45 -25.81 -13.47
N SER A 347 -37.68 -24.72 -13.51
CA SER A 347 -36.37 -24.66 -14.19
C SER A 347 -35.27 -23.92 -13.43
N VAL A 348 -35.42 -23.75 -12.11
CA VAL A 348 -34.46 -22.96 -11.28
C VAL A 348 -33.03 -23.48 -11.24
N GLU A 349 -32.83 -24.76 -11.60
CA GLU A 349 -31.52 -25.44 -11.68
C GLU A 349 -30.77 -25.14 -12.98
N GLU A 350 -31.43 -24.55 -13.99
CA GLU A 350 -30.79 -24.24 -15.26
C GLU A 350 -29.70 -23.18 -15.07
N ALA A 351 -28.54 -23.40 -15.69
CA ALA A 351 -27.37 -22.54 -15.49
C ALA A 351 -27.57 -21.11 -16.01
N THR A 352 -28.41 -20.94 -17.04
CA THR A 352 -28.69 -19.65 -17.65
C THR A 352 -30.13 -19.23 -17.35
N PRO A 353 -30.40 -17.94 -17.09
CA PRO A 353 -31.77 -17.46 -16.92
C PRO A 353 -32.56 -17.61 -18.22
N GLU A 354 -33.83 -18.02 -18.10
CA GLU A 354 -34.75 -18.05 -19.23
C GLU A 354 -35.16 -16.66 -19.68
N GLU A 355 -35.21 -15.71 -18.73
CA GLU A 355 -35.55 -14.33 -19.02
C GLU A 355 -34.56 -13.37 -18.36
N VAL A 356 -34.09 -12.41 -19.16
CA VAL A 356 -33.23 -11.31 -18.73
C VAL A 356 -33.96 -10.01 -19.04
N ILE A 357 -34.24 -9.24 -17.99
CA ILE A 357 -34.85 -7.91 -18.10
C ILE A 357 -33.74 -6.90 -17.83
N ALA A 358 -33.40 -6.09 -18.83
CA ALA A 358 -32.38 -5.06 -18.69
C ALA A 358 -32.86 -3.93 -17.78
N GLY A 359 -31.97 -3.45 -16.90
CA GLY A 359 -32.23 -2.30 -16.03
C GLY A 359 -32.24 -0.94 -16.76
N PRO A 360 -32.70 0.13 -16.11
CA PRO A 360 -33.28 0.14 -14.75
C PRO A 360 -34.77 -0.26 -14.76
N VAL A 361 -35.17 -1.09 -13.78
CA VAL A 361 -36.56 -1.51 -13.59
C VAL A 361 -37.03 -1.18 -12.18
N LYS A 362 -38.15 -0.46 -12.10
CA LYS A 362 -38.85 -0.22 -10.85
C LYS A 362 -40.26 -0.78 -10.93
N SER A 363 -40.58 -1.72 -10.05
CA SER A 363 -41.88 -2.39 -9.99
C SER A 363 -42.49 -2.27 -8.59
N SER A 364 -43.79 -2.11 -8.52
CA SER A 364 -44.57 -2.03 -7.29
C SER A 364 -45.92 -2.70 -7.49
N PHE A 365 -46.34 -3.51 -6.51
CA PHE A 365 -47.60 -4.25 -6.56
C PHE A 365 -47.99 -4.75 -5.18
N ASN A 366 -49.25 -5.12 -5.01
CA ASN A 366 -49.74 -5.80 -3.82
C ASN A 366 -49.75 -7.32 -4.07
N ILE A 367 -49.33 -8.11 -3.09
CA ILE A 367 -49.29 -9.58 -3.14
C ILE A 367 -50.05 -10.19 -1.96
N SER A 368 -50.83 -11.23 -2.23
CA SER A 368 -51.54 -12.03 -1.21
C SER A 368 -51.51 -13.50 -1.58
N GLY A 369 -51.52 -14.39 -0.59
CA GLY A 369 -51.31 -15.82 -0.79
C GLY A 369 -49.82 -16.17 -0.81
N TYR A 370 -49.52 -17.45 -0.61
CA TYR A 370 -48.15 -17.93 -0.40
C TYR A 370 -47.84 -19.27 -1.06
N THR A 371 -48.79 -19.86 -1.79
CA THR A 371 -48.57 -21.06 -2.60
C THR A 371 -48.80 -20.71 -4.07
N HIS A 372 -48.20 -21.44 -5.00
CA HIS A 372 -48.30 -21.14 -6.44
C HIS A 372 -49.74 -20.90 -6.92
N THR A 373 -50.70 -21.73 -6.51
CA THR A 373 -52.12 -21.58 -6.90
C THR A 373 -52.88 -20.52 -6.09
N GLY A 374 -52.33 -20.09 -4.95
CA GLY A 374 -52.94 -19.15 -4.01
C GLY A 374 -52.53 -17.69 -4.22
N ILE A 375 -51.41 -17.42 -4.91
CA ILE A 375 -50.92 -16.05 -5.06
C ILE A 375 -51.83 -15.22 -5.98
N LYS A 376 -52.09 -13.99 -5.54
CA LYS A 376 -52.74 -12.94 -6.33
C LYS A 376 -51.95 -11.65 -6.20
N THR A 377 -51.72 -11.01 -7.34
CA THR A 377 -51.11 -9.68 -7.43
C THR A 377 -52.15 -8.64 -7.88
N THR A 378 -52.16 -7.46 -7.26
CA THR A 378 -53.01 -6.32 -7.64
C THR A 378 -52.21 -5.02 -7.65
N ASP A 379 -52.81 -3.96 -8.20
CA ASP A 379 -52.24 -2.60 -8.18
C ASP A 379 -50.83 -2.53 -8.77
N PHE A 380 -50.62 -3.28 -9.85
CA PHE A 380 -49.33 -3.41 -10.51
C PHE A 380 -48.93 -2.10 -11.20
N SER A 381 -47.70 -1.66 -10.96
CA SER A 381 -47.05 -0.54 -11.63
C SER A 381 -45.59 -0.89 -11.86
N SER A 382 -45.12 -0.81 -13.10
CA SER A 382 -43.73 -1.06 -13.44
C SER A 382 -43.25 -0.11 -14.52
N THR A 383 -41.96 0.22 -14.50
CA THR A 383 -41.31 0.93 -15.62
C THR A 383 -41.06 0.01 -16.82
N ASP A 384 -41.16 -1.30 -16.62
CA ASP A 384 -41.08 -2.34 -17.65
C ASP A 384 -42.41 -3.11 -17.76
N SER A 385 -42.91 -3.30 -18.98
CA SER A 385 -44.22 -3.92 -19.26
C SER A 385 -44.27 -5.44 -19.07
N HIS A 386 -43.12 -6.12 -18.94
CA HIS A 386 -43.03 -7.58 -18.87
C HIS A 386 -43.91 -8.19 -17.78
N PHE A 387 -43.82 -7.62 -16.58
CA PHE A 387 -44.57 -8.08 -15.41
C PHE A 387 -46.07 -7.71 -15.43
N GLU A 388 -46.51 -6.83 -16.34
CA GLU A 388 -47.94 -6.61 -16.59
C GLU A 388 -48.57 -7.82 -17.31
N THR A 389 -47.77 -8.55 -18.09
CA THR A 389 -48.21 -9.67 -18.92
C THR A 389 -47.82 -11.04 -18.37
N THR A 390 -46.76 -11.10 -17.56
CA THR A 390 -46.24 -12.34 -16.97
C THR A 390 -46.29 -12.26 -15.44
N PRO A 391 -47.18 -13.03 -14.78
CA PRO A 391 -47.33 -12.98 -13.33
C PRO A 391 -46.05 -13.41 -12.59
N PHE A 392 -45.68 -12.64 -11.57
CA PHE A 392 -44.58 -12.97 -10.64
C PHE A 392 -44.70 -14.35 -9.98
N THR A 393 -45.90 -14.92 -9.97
CA THR A 393 -46.20 -16.23 -9.39
C THR A 393 -45.55 -17.40 -10.10
N ASN A 394 -45.04 -17.20 -11.32
CA ASN A 394 -44.49 -18.27 -12.15
C ASN A 394 -42.98 -18.43 -12.02
N TYR A 395 -42.31 -17.54 -11.28
CA TYR A 395 -40.86 -17.61 -11.12
C TYR A 395 -40.50 -18.32 -9.83
N GLY A 396 -39.62 -19.32 -9.95
CA GLY A 396 -38.97 -19.98 -8.83
C GLY A 396 -37.63 -19.35 -8.48
N LYS A 397 -37.07 -18.51 -9.36
CA LYS A 397 -35.82 -17.80 -9.06
C LYS A 397 -35.80 -16.38 -9.64
N ILE A 398 -35.28 -15.44 -8.85
CA ILE A 398 -34.96 -14.08 -9.27
C ILE A 398 -33.60 -13.67 -8.74
N GLN A 399 -32.85 -12.97 -9.59
CA GLN A 399 -31.62 -12.30 -9.20
C GLN A 399 -31.68 -10.81 -9.56
N GLY A 400 -31.15 -9.97 -8.67
CA GLY A 400 -31.06 -8.52 -8.81
C GLY A 400 -29.76 -7.98 -8.20
N GLY A 401 -29.37 -6.76 -8.59
CA GLY A 401 -28.13 -6.13 -8.11
C GLY A 401 -26.89 -6.88 -8.62
N SER A 402 -25.94 -7.17 -7.73
CA SER A 402 -24.67 -7.84 -8.04
C SER A 402 -24.79 -9.27 -8.56
N PHE A 403 -25.97 -9.90 -8.45
CA PHE A 403 -26.22 -11.25 -8.99
C PHE A 403 -26.65 -11.23 -10.46
N VAL A 404 -27.01 -10.07 -11.00
CA VAL A 404 -27.22 -9.91 -12.44
C VAL A 404 -25.85 -9.68 -13.05
N ASP A 405 -25.26 -10.76 -13.59
CA ASP A 405 -24.12 -10.64 -14.50
C ASP A 405 -24.56 -9.73 -15.65
N ASP A 406 -24.00 -8.53 -15.71
CA ASP A 406 -24.33 -7.58 -16.76
C ASP A 406 -23.62 -7.90 -18.07
N GLY A 407 -22.83 -8.99 -18.12
CA GLY A 407 -22.03 -9.35 -19.28
C GLY A 407 -21.02 -8.26 -19.66
N ILE A 408 -20.76 -7.28 -18.77
CA ILE A 408 -19.76 -6.25 -19.01
C ILE A 408 -18.40 -6.87 -18.76
N VAL A 409 -17.80 -7.34 -19.86
CA VAL A 409 -16.38 -7.66 -19.88
C VAL A 409 -15.61 -6.35 -19.78
N ILE A 410 -14.93 -6.13 -18.65
CA ILE A 410 -13.97 -5.04 -18.53
C ILE A 410 -12.75 -5.42 -19.38
N GLU A 411 -12.47 -4.60 -20.39
CA GLU A 411 -11.27 -4.76 -21.22
C GLU A 411 -10.03 -4.85 -20.32
N LYS A 412 -9.09 -5.74 -20.64
CA LYS A 412 -7.85 -5.87 -19.86
C LYS A 412 -7.00 -4.62 -20.02
N PRO A 413 -6.24 -4.20 -19.00
CA PRO A 413 -5.22 -3.18 -19.22
C PRO A 413 -4.15 -3.74 -20.18
N VAL A 414 -3.49 -2.86 -20.92
CA VAL A 414 -2.26 -3.19 -21.64
C VAL A 414 -1.10 -2.95 -20.69
N PHE A 415 -0.22 -3.93 -20.57
CA PHE A 415 0.93 -3.90 -19.67
C PHE A 415 2.21 -4.04 -20.52
N ASN A 416 3.15 -3.10 -20.39
CA ASN A 416 4.42 -3.09 -21.15
C ASN A 416 5.38 -4.20 -20.69
N ALA A 417 6.38 -4.52 -21.53
CA ALA A 417 7.42 -5.49 -21.18
C ALA A 417 8.20 -5.03 -19.94
N VAL A 418 8.59 -6.00 -19.11
CA VAL A 418 9.29 -5.77 -17.84
C VAL A 418 10.60 -6.54 -17.80
N THR A 419 11.63 -5.89 -17.26
CA THR A 419 12.96 -6.45 -17.03
C THR A 419 13.25 -6.62 -15.55
N ASP A 420 14.33 -7.33 -15.23
CA ASP A 420 14.79 -7.57 -13.87
C ASP A 420 15.42 -6.34 -13.18
N GLN A 421 15.52 -5.22 -13.89
CA GLN A 421 15.99 -3.93 -13.35
C GLN A 421 14.86 -2.90 -13.15
N ASP A 422 13.68 -3.14 -13.71
CA ASP A 422 12.56 -2.20 -13.65
C ASP A 422 12.03 -2.01 -12.23
N LYS A 423 11.72 -0.75 -11.89
CA LYS A 423 11.11 -0.34 -10.60
C LYS A 423 9.69 0.18 -10.76
N GLU A 424 9.19 0.17 -11.98
CA GLU A 424 7.88 0.66 -12.33
C GLU A 424 7.29 -0.22 -13.40
N LEU A 425 6.00 -0.50 -13.28
CA LEU A 425 5.19 -1.09 -14.32
C LEU A 425 4.41 0.03 -15.01
N THR A 426 4.39 0.02 -16.34
CA THR A 426 3.68 1.02 -17.14
C THR A 426 2.75 0.35 -18.14
N GLY A 427 1.71 1.08 -18.52
CA GLY A 427 0.76 0.58 -19.49
C GLY A 427 -0.39 1.53 -19.76
N THR A 428 -1.42 1.00 -20.43
CA THR A 428 -2.66 1.73 -20.69
C THR A 428 -3.89 0.97 -20.18
N GLY A 429 -4.98 1.68 -19.93
CA GLY A 429 -6.20 1.11 -19.37
C GLY A 429 -7.39 2.04 -19.52
N THR A 430 -8.48 1.73 -18.83
CA THR A 430 -9.69 2.55 -18.81
C THR A 430 -9.48 3.77 -17.91
N PRO A 431 -9.64 5.02 -18.38
CA PRO A 431 -9.44 6.22 -17.55
C PRO A 431 -10.20 6.18 -16.24
N GLY A 432 -9.52 6.51 -15.13
CA GLY A 432 -10.08 6.48 -13.78
C GLY A 432 -10.14 5.09 -13.12
N ALA A 433 -9.77 4.02 -13.84
CA ALA A 433 -9.67 2.68 -13.27
C ALA A 433 -8.52 2.57 -12.25
N THR A 434 -8.66 1.67 -11.29
CA THR A 434 -7.55 1.25 -10.42
C THR A 434 -6.88 0.03 -11.03
N VAL A 435 -5.56 0.06 -11.23
CA VAL A 435 -4.77 -1.06 -11.76
C VAL A 435 -4.02 -1.71 -10.61
N ASN A 436 -4.05 -3.04 -10.52
CA ASN A 436 -3.37 -3.81 -9.48
C ASN A 436 -2.39 -4.79 -10.11
N ALA A 437 -1.20 -4.93 -9.52
CA ALA A 437 -0.16 -5.84 -9.96
C ALA A 437 0.16 -6.90 -8.90
N TYR A 438 0.34 -8.15 -9.33
CA TYR A 438 0.51 -9.32 -8.49
C TYR A 438 1.68 -10.19 -8.93
N VAL A 439 2.32 -10.85 -7.96
CA VAL A 439 3.29 -11.93 -8.17
C VAL A 439 2.89 -13.09 -7.25
N ASN A 440 2.73 -14.29 -7.80
CA ASN A 440 2.27 -15.48 -7.07
C ASN A 440 0.94 -15.31 -6.30
N GLY A 441 0.10 -14.36 -6.73
CA GLY A 441 -1.17 -14.01 -6.08
C GLY A 441 -1.08 -12.92 -5.01
N ASP A 442 0.13 -12.50 -4.62
CA ASP A 442 0.33 -11.42 -3.66
C ASP A 442 0.37 -10.06 -4.38
N LEU A 443 -0.31 -9.06 -3.83
CA LEU A 443 -0.34 -7.70 -4.37
C LEU A 443 1.03 -7.03 -4.16
N ILE A 444 1.70 -6.67 -5.26
CA ILE A 444 3.01 -5.99 -5.23
C ILE A 444 2.92 -4.49 -5.48
N GLY A 445 1.78 -3.99 -5.99
CA GLY A 445 1.57 -2.56 -6.21
C GLY A 445 0.19 -2.24 -6.80
N THR A 446 -0.20 -0.97 -6.70
CA THR A 446 -1.44 -0.43 -7.26
C THR A 446 -1.20 0.95 -7.88
N GLY A 447 -2.00 1.32 -8.87
CA GLY A 447 -1.94 2.60 -9.57
C GLY A 447 -3.31 3.00 -10.12
N THR A 448 -3.42 4.21 -10.65
CA THR A 448 -4.67 4.70 -11.26
C THR A 448 -4.40 5.08 -12.71
N VAL A 449 -5.34 4.77 -13.59
CA VAL A 449 -5.29 5.19 -14.98
C VAL A 449 -5.67 6.67 -15.08
N ASP A 450 -4.79 7.47 -15.67
CA ASP A 450 -5.02 8.90 -15.88
C ASP A 450 -6.11 9.17 -16.94
N SER A 451 -6.44 10.44 -17.15
CA SER A 451 -7.44 10.87 -18.14
C SER A 451 -7.05 10.59 -19.59
N GLU A 452 -5.77 10.35 -19.85
CA GLU A 452 -5.22 10.04 -21.17
C GLU A 452 -5.13 8.53 -21.42
N GLY A 453 -5.46 7.72 -20.40
CA GLY A 453 -5.48 6.27 -20.48
C GLY A 453 -4.18 5.60 -20.05
N ASN A 454 -3.20 6.33 -19.51
CA ASN A 454 -1.91 5.78 -19.08
C ASN A 454 -1.91 5.49 -17.57
N TRP A 455 -1.12 4.51 -17.15
CA TRP A 455 -0.90 4.22 -15.74
C TRP A 455 0.55 3.87 -15.44
N THR A 456 0.93 4.05 -14.17
CA THR A 456 2.23 3.67 -13.63
C THR A 456 2.04 3.08 -12.24
N ILE A 457 2.70 1.96 -11.95
CA ILE A 457 2.73 1.32 -10.63
C ILE A 457 4.19 1.18 -10.21
N THR A 458 4.57 1.76 -9.08
CA THR A 458 5.90 1.53 -8.50
C THR A 458 5.96 0.13 -7.87
N ILE A 459 7.02 -0.61 -8.17
CA ILE A 459 7.27 -1.96 -7.64
C ILE A 459 8.75 -2.11 -7.25
N ASP A 460 9.06 -3.12 -6.44
CA ASP A 460 10.45 -3.60 -6.30
C ASP A 460 10.85 -4.42 -7.54
N PRO A 461 12.14 -4.39 -7.97
CA PRO A 461 12.62 -5.22 -9.08
C PRO A 461 12.34 -6.71 -8.85
N GLN A 462 11.93 -7.38 -9.92
CA GLN A 462 11.58 -8.79 -9.91
C GLN A 462 12.67 -9.63 -10.58
N ALA A 463 12.88 -10.86 -10.14
CA ALA A 463 13.89 -11.72 -10.76
C ALA A 463 13.50 -12.15 -12.19
N GLU A 464 14.47 -12.37 -13.08
CA GLU A 464 14.25 -12.97 -14.40
C GLU A 464 13.39 -14.26 -14.29
N GLY A 465 12.41 -14.39 -15.18
CA GLY A 465 11.49 -15.53 -15.23
C GLY A 465 10.28 -15.40 -14.30
N THR A 466 10.20 -14.35 -13.48
CA THR A 466 9.03 -14.09 -12.64
C THR A 466 7.82 -13.73 -13.50
N LYS A 467 6.67 -14.35 -13.25
CA LYS A 467 5.40 -13.99 -13.88
C LYS A 467 4.72 -12.87 -13.08
N VAL A 468 4.47 -11.74 -13.73
CA VAL A 468 3.74 -10.61 -13.18
C VAL A 468 2.34 -10.58 -13.80
N ASP A 469 1.32 -10.57 -12.96
CA ASP A 469 -0.09 -10.54 -13.35
C ASP A 469 -0.68 -9.16 -13.02
N VAL A 470 -1.44 -8.57 -13.95
CA VAL A 470 -2.03 -7.23 -13.79
C VAL A 470 -3.52 -7.27 -14.17
N ASN A 471 -4.38 -6.63 -13.39
CA ASN A 471 -5.78 -6.36 -13.77
C ASN A 471 -6.14 -4.88 -13.52
N GLN A 472 -7.31 -4.48 -14.03
CA GLN A 472 -7.89 -3.19 -13.69
C GLN A 472 -9.30 -3.34 -13.13
N VAL A 473 -9.69 -2.39 -12.27
CA VAL A 473 -10.99 -2.31 -11.62
C VAL A 473 -11.72 -1.06 -12.07
N VAL A 474 -12.91 -1.23 -12.65
CA VAL A 474 -13.78 -0.16 -13.14
C VAL A 474 -15.14 -0.33 -12.46
N ASP A 475 -15.61 0.72 -11.78
CA ASP A 475 -16.91 0.71 -11.07
C ASP A 475 -17.14 -0.50 -10.15
N GLY A 476 -16.06 -0.97 -9.50
CA GLY A 476 -16.08 -2.11 -8.58
C GLY A 476 -16.03 -3.49 -9.25
N LYS A 477 -15.83 -3.56 -10.57
CA LYS A 477 -15.69 -4.81 -11.34
C LYS A 477 -14.27 -4.98 -11.87
N GLU A 478 -13.76 -6.20 -11.82
CA GLU A 478 -12.39 -6.51 -12.25
C GLU A 478 -12.35 -7.02 -13.70
N SER A 479 -11.31 -6.64 -14.45
CA SER A 479 -10.96 -7.31 -15.70
C SER A 479 -10.33 -8.68 -15.44
N GLU A 480 -10.28 -9.52 -16.47
CA GLU A 480 -9.33 -10.65 -16.46
C GLU A 480 -7.88 -10.14 -16.32
N MET A 481 -7.01 -11.01 -15.79
CA MET A 481 -5.58 -10.73 -15.70
C MET A 481 -4.91 -10.72 -17.08
N VAL A 482 -3.94 -9.81 -17.24
CA VAL A 482 -2.90 -9.85 -18.26
C VAL A 482 -1.57 -10.22 -17.60
N SER A 483 -0.75 -11.02 -18.27
CA SER A 483 0.49 -11.54 -17.70
C SER A 483 1.70 -11.17 -18.57
N GLN A 484 2.82 -10.85 -17.91
CA GLN A 484 4.14 -10.74 -18.53
C GLN A 484 5.14 -11.60 -17.75
N VAL A 485 6.21 -12.03 -18.41
CA VAL A 485 7.34 -12.71 -17.77
C VAL A 485 8.53 -11.76 -17.79
N VAL A 486 9.13 -11.56 -16.62
CA VAL A 486 10.30 -10.69 -16.45
C VAL A 486 11.47 -11.24 -17.24
N THR A 487 12.09 -10.37 -18.04
CA THR A 487 13.28 -10.68 -18.84
C THR A 487 14.54 -10.09 -18.20
N HIS A 488 15.72 -10.62 -18.51
CA HIS A 488 16.97 -10.05 -18.02
C HIS A 488 17.38 -8.84 -18.88
N GLU A 489 17.77 -7.74 -18.24
CA GLU A 489 18.42 -6.60 -18.92
C GLU A 489 19.96 -6.71 -18.80
N GLU A 490 20.65 -6.88 -19.93
CA GLU A 490 22.11 -6.90 -19.95
C GLU A 490 22.69 -5.47 -19.85
N LYS A 491 23.28 -5.13 -18.71
CA LYS A 491 23.94 -3.84 -18.50
C LYS A 491 25.41 -3.85 -18.97
N VAL A 492 25.80 -2.87 -19.77
CA VAL A 492 27.18 -2.63 -20.20
C VAL A 492 27.84 -1.60 -19.29
N ASP A 493 28.99 -1.93 -18.71
CA ASP A 493 29.77 -0.98 -17.89
C ASP A 493 30.17 0.25 -18.71
N ALA A 494 30.23 1.43 -18.10
CA ALA A 494 30.71 2.63 -18.79
C ALA A 494 32.24 2.57 -19.03
N PRO A 495 32.76 3.12 -20.14
CA PRO A 495 34.19 3.21 -20.34
C PRO A 495 34.81 4.24 -19.38
N VAL A 496 36.13 4.19 -19.23
CA VAL A 496 36.92 5.22 -18.52
C VAL A 496 37.84 5.86 -19.53
N PHE A 497 38.01 7.19 -19.50
CA PHE A 497 39.00 7.87 -20.34
C PHE A 497 39.88 8.83 -19.54
N ASN A 498 41.07 9.09 -20.06
CA ASN A 498 42.09 9.95 -19.46
C ASN A 498 41.67 11.43 -19.53
N VAL A 499 42.26 12.27 -18.66
CA VAL A 499 42.03 13.72 -18.64
C VAL A 499 42.39 14.34 -19.98
N VAL A 500 41.57 15.29 -20.45
CA VAL A 500 41.72 15.96 -21.75
C VAL A 500 42.03 17.45 -21.58
N ASN A 501 42.96 17.97 -22.37
CA ASN A 501 43.28 19.40 -22.49
C ASN A 501 43.05 19.96 -23.90
N ASP A 502 43.12 21.28 -24.03
CA ASP A 502 42.80 22.05 -25.24
C ASP A 502 43.82 21.91 -26.38
N LYS A 503 44.86 21.10 -26.20
CA LYS A 503 45.86 20.73 -27.22
C LYS A 503 45.78 19.26 -27.62
N ASP A 504 45.05 18.42 -26.89
CA ASP A 504 44.96 16.99 -27.16
C ASP A 504 44.29 16.72 -28.51
N LYS A 505 44.84 15.73 -29.22
CA LYS A 505 44.33 15.28 -30.53
C LYS A 505 43.75 13.87 -30.48
N GLN A 506 43.73 13.28 -29.29
CA GLN A 506 43.26 11.92 -29.07
C GLN A 506 42.59 11.82 -27.70
N LEU A 507 41.51 11.04 -27.65
CA LEU A 507 40.94 10.53 -26.40
C LEU A 507 41.45 9.11 -26.23
N THR A 508 41.86 8.76 -25.01
CA THR A 508 42.38 7.42 -24.69
C THR A 508 41.77 6.93 -23.39
N GLY A 509 41.57 5.62 -23.27
CA GLY A 509 40.88 5.07 -22.11
C GLY A 509 40.89 3.56 -22.04
N LEU A 510 40.09 3.04 -21.11
CA LEU A 510 39.78 1.63 -20.92
C LEU A 510 38.28 1.36 -21.14
N GLY A 511 37.95 0.18 -21.66
CA GLY A 511 36.58 -0.25 -21.90
C GLY A 511 36.45 -1.77 -21.97
N VAL A 512 35.29 -2.26 -22.39
CA VAL A 512 35.04 -3.71 -22.59
C VAL A 512 35.62 -4.15 -23.94
N PRO A 513 36.53 -5.14 -23.99
CA PRO A 513 37.14 -5.60 -25.24
C PRO A 513 36.11 -5.93 -26.34
N GLY A 514 36.33 -5.40 -27.54
CA GLY A 514 35.42 -5.55 -28.69
C GLY A 514 34.28 -4.52 -28.74
N ALA A 515 34.07 -3.71 -27.69
CA ALA A 515 33.06 -2.66 -27.70
C ALA A 515 33.45 -1.50 -28.63
N THR A 516 32.44 -0.78 -29.12
CA THR A 516 32.61 0.48 -29.85
C THR A 516 32.44 1.64 -28.87
N ILE A 517 33.45 2.49 -28.73
CA ILE A 517 33.40 3.74 -27.98
C ILE A 517 32.86 4.84 -28.89
N ASN A 518 31.90 5.63 -28.40
CA ASN A 518 31.44 6.84 -29.07
C ASN A 518 31.69 8.05 -28.15
N ALA A 519 32.28 9.10 -28.69
CA ALA A 519 32.49 10.37 -28.00
C ALA A 519 31.62 11.46 -28.62
N TYR A 520 31.04 12.33 -27.80
CA TYR A 520 30.11 13.38 -28.20
C TYR A 520 30.48 14.73 -27.56
N VAL A 521 30.16 15.80 -28.28
CA VAL A 521 30.15 17.18 -27.77
C VAL A 521 28.79 17.77 -28.12
N ASP A 522 28.09 18.30 -27.11
CA ASP A 522 26.73 18.87 -27.26
C ASP A 522 25.74 17.92 -27.97
N GLY A 523 25.87 16.60 -27.75
CA GLY A 523 25.06 15.55 -28.38
C GLY A 523 25.43 15.22 -29.83
N VAL A 524 26.44 15.89 -30.41
CA VAL A 524 26.96 15.60 -31.75
C VAL A 524 28.15 14.66 -31.64
N LEU A 525 28.17 13.60 -32.45
CA LEU A 525 29.25 12.61 -32.46
C LEU A 525 30.57 13.28 -32.87
N LEU A 526 31.51 13.32 -31.93
CA LEU A 526 32.88 13.81 -32.10
C LEU A 526 33.75 12.76 -32.78
N GLY A 527 33.59 11.48 -32.43
CA GLY A 527 34.34 10.38 -33.04
C GLY A 527 34.01 9.02 -32.42
N THR A 528 34.53 7.95 -33.03
CA THR A 528 34.36 6.58 -32.57
C THR A 528 35.70 5.84 -32.51
N GLY A 529 35.76 4.80 -31.68
CA GLY A 529 36.92 3.90 -31.53
C GLY A 529 36.48 2.50 -31.12
N THR A 530 37.36 1.52 -31.27
CA THR A 530 37.11 0.14 -30.80
C THR A 530 38.01 -0.15 -29.62
N VAL A 531 37.48 -0.87 -28.63
CA VAL A 531 38.27 -1.37 -27.50
C VAL A 531 39.04 -2.61 -27.94
N GLU A 532 40.36 -2.54 -27.83
CA GLU A 532 41.27 -3.61 -28.17
C GLU A 532 41.21 -4.76 -27.15
N ALA A 533 41.84 -5.89 -27.47
CA ALA A 533 41.84 -7.09 -26.63
C ALA A 533 42.47 -6.88 -25.24
N ASP A 534 43.33 -5.87 -25.07
CA ASP A 534 43.93 -5.49 -23.79
C ASP A 534 43.07 -4.48 -22.99
N GLY A 535 41.88 -4.15 -23.50
CA GLY A 535 40.93 -3.23 -22.89
C GLY A 535 41.19 -1.76 -23.20
N ARG A 536 42.24 -1.41 -23.96
CA ARG A 536 42.56 -0.01 -24.30
C ARG A 536 41.80 0.43 -25.54
N TRP A 537 41.50 1.72 -25.62
CA TRP A 537 40.93 2.32 -26.82
C TRP A 537 41.52 3.70 -27.09
N THR A 538 41.36 4.16 -28.33
CA THR A 538 41.79 5.49 -28.77
C THR A 538 40.80 6.05 -29.80
N ILE A 539 40.45 7.32 -29.66
CA ILE A 539 39.66 8.08 -30.64
C ILE A 539 40.50 9.29 -31.05
N THR A 540 40.70 9.49 -32.35
CA THR A 540 41.34 10.71 -32.86
C THR A 540 40.31 11.84 -32.92
N ILE A 541 40.67 13.00 -32.36
CA ILE A 541 39.81 14.20 -32.29
C ILE A 541 40.59 15.44 -32.75
N GLU A 542 39.88 16.46 -33.21
CA GLU A 542 40.47 17.81 -33.28
C GLU A 542 40.54 18.41 -31.86
N PRO A 543 41.54 19.26 -31.57
CA PRO A 543 41.62 19.94 -30.28
C PRO A 543 40.33 20.69 -29.95
N GLN A 544 39.83 20.46 -28.74
CA GLN A 544 38.61 21.09 -28.23
C GLN A 544 38.95 22.35 -27.45
N THR A 545 38.04 23.32 -27.42
CA THR A 545 38.21 24.52 -26.60
C THR A 545 38.15 24.19 -25.11
N GLU A 546 38.90 24.92 -24.28
CA GLU A 546 38.76 24.85 -22.83
C GLU A 546 37.28 25.01 -22.41
N GLY A 547 36.84 24.19 -21.46
CA GLY A 547 35.48 24.21 -20.93
C GLY A 547 34.49 23.35 -21.72
N THR A 548 34.87 22.80 -22.89
CA THR A 548 34.02 21.88 -23.65
C THR A 548 33.79 20.59 -22.85
N LYS A 549 32.53 20.16 -22.72
CA LYS A 549 32.15 18.87 -22.15
C LYS A 549 32.19 17.79 -23.22
N ILE A 550 32.95 16.73 -22.98
CA ILE A 550 32.99 15.54 -23.82
C ILE A 550 32.29 14.41 -23.07
N ASP A 551 31.27 13.83 -23.69
CA ASP A 551 30.49 12.69 -23.21
C ASP A 551 30.89 11.43 -23.99
N VAL A 552 31.20 10.33 -23.29
CA VAL A 552 31.67 9.09 -23.90
C VAL A 552 30.85 7.91 -23.38
N ASN A 553 30.36 7.05 -24.28
CA ASN A 553 29.76 5.76 -23.94
C ASN A 553 30.41 4.63 -24.76
N GLN A 554 30.06 3.38 -24.42
CA GLN A 554 30.47 2.21 -25.18
C GLN A 554 29.29 1.32 -25.53
N VAL A 555 29.39 0.63 -26.68
CA VAL A 555 28.35 -0.25 -27.21
C VAL A 555 28.93 -1.63 -27.52
N ILE A 556 28.32 -2.69 -27.00
CA ILE A 556 28.67 -4.09 -27.29
C ILE A 556 27.40 -4.89 -27.55
N ASP A 557 27.38 -5.69 -28.62
CA ASP A 557 26.24 -6.52 -29.02
C ASP A 557 24.88 -5.80 -29.13
N GLY A 558 24.91 -4.48 -29.38
CA GLY A 558 23.72 -3.63 -29.49
C GLY A 558 23.27 -2.99 -28.18
N ASN A 559 23.89 -3.33 -27.04
CA ASN A 559 23.63 -2.74 -25.74
C ASN A 559 24.60 -1.57 -25.49
N GLU A 560 24.08 -0.45 -24.97
CA GLU A 560 24.87 0.76 -24.68
C GLU A 560 25.15 0.89 -23.17
N SER A 561 26.30 1.46 -22.83
CA SER A 561 26.59 1.89 -21.46
C SER A 561 26.02 3.27 -21.16
N GLU A 562 25.98 3.62 -19.87
CA GLU A 562 25.86 5.01 -19.44
C GLU A 562 27.01 5.87 -19.98
N PHE A 563 26.78 7.19 -20.06
CA PHE A 563 27.81 8.17 -20.44
C PHE A 563 28.74 8.52 -19.28
N VAL A 564 30.03 8.61 -19.57
CA VAL A 564 31.04 9.26 -18.72
C VAL A 564 31.43 10.60 -19.34
N SER A 565 31.61 11.62 -18.49
CA SER A 565 31.89 12.99 -18.93
C SER A 565 33.23 13.50 -18.44
N GLN A 566 33.90 14.34 -19.25
CA GLN A 566 34.98 15.21 -18.81
C GLN A 566 34.87 16.61 -19.39
N ILE A 567 35.49 17.58 -18.72
CA ILE A 567 35.63 18.96 -19.19
C ILE A 567 37.07 19.16 -19.68
N VAL A 568 37.21 19.70 -20.88
CA VAL A 568 38.51 20.03 -21.48
C VAL A 568 39.19 21.14 -20.68
N SER A 569 40.40 20.88 -20.20
CA SER A 569 41.25 21.83 -19.48
C SER A 569 42.13 22.67 -20.44
N HIS A 570 42.65 23.81 -20.01
CA HIS A 570 43.66 24.57 -20.77
C HIS A 570 45.07 24.05 -20.46
N LEU A 571 45.98 24.07 -21.45
CA LEU A 571 47.42 23.85 -21.24
C LEU A 571 48.21 25.17 -21.45
N ASP A 572 48.83 25.69 -20.38
CA ASP A 572 49.58 26.95 -20.39
C ASP A 572 50.97 26.77 -21.04
N GLN A 573 51.62 27.90 -21.35
CA GLN A 573 52.97 27.93 -21.91
C GLN A 573 54.03 27.76 -20.81
N THR A 574 55.05 26.92 -21.05
CA THR A 574 56.23 26.85 -20.16
C THR A 574 57.07 28.13 -20.26
N VAL A 575 57.41 28.69 -19.11
CA VAL A 575 58.31 29.85 -19.00
C VAL A 575 59.55 29.49 -18.19
N ASN A 576 60.73 29.98 -18.62
CA ASN A 576 62.02 29.76 -17.96
C ASN A 576 62.70 31.11 -17.69
N PHE A 577 63.03 31.41 -16.43
CA PHE A 577 63.64 32.67 -16.01
C PHE A 577 64.94 32.44 -15.23
N PHE A 578 65.97 33.23 -15.55
CA PHE A 578 67.16 33.36 -14.73
C PHE A 578 66.87 34.10 -13.41
N LYS A 579 67.54 33.69 -12.33
CA LYS A 579 67.38 34.28 -10.99
C LYS A 579 68.70 34.76 -10.39
N THR A 580 69.72 33.90 -10.33
CA THR A 580 71.04 34.31 -9.84
C THR A 580 72.14 33.44 -10.44
N GLY A 581 73.35 33.99 -10.45
CA GLY A 581 74.55 33.26 -10.85
C GLY A 581 75.78 33.81 -10.15
N TYR A 582 76.68 32.90 -9.79
CA TYR A 582 77.88 33.22 -9.03
C TYR A 582 78.93 32.13 -9.21
N TRP A 583 80.18 32.52 -8.98
CA TRP A 583 81.31 31.62 -9.07
C TRP A 583 81.57 30.88 -7.76
N GLN A 584 81.93 29.61 -7.89
CA GLN A 584 82.56 28.84 -6.84
C GLN A 584 83.88 28.28 -7.35
N SER A 585 84.72 27.78 -6.44
CA SER A 585 86.02 27.19 -6.79
C SER A 585 85.94 26.04 -7.82
N TYR A 586 84.76 25.46 -8.04
CA TYR A 586 84.52 24.34 -8.93
C TYR A 586 83.74 24.67 -10.22
N GLY A 587 83.18 25.86 -10.38
CA GLY A 587 82.39 26.19 -11.58
C GLY A 587 81.50 27.42 -11.44
N LEU A 588 80.81 27.74 -12.54
CA LEU A 588 79.76 28.76 -12.59
C LEU A 588 78.43 28.12 -12.21
N ILE A 589 77.79 28.68 -11.18
CA ILE A 589 76.45 28.26 -10.74
C ILE A 589 75.43 29.18 -11.38
N LEU A 590 74.39 28.60 -11.98
CA LEU A 590 73.24 29.31 -12.51
C LEU A 590 71.97 28.76 -11.86
N GLU A 591 71.17 29.66 -11.32
CA GLU A 591 69.90 29.37 -10.69
C GLU A 591 68.78 30.09 -11.43
N GLY A 592 67.66 29.41 -11.60
CA GLY A 592 66.50 29.94 -12.29
C GLY A 592 65.22 29.24 -11.88
N SER A 593 64.09 29.67 -12.46
CA SER A 593 62.78 29.06 -12.25
C SER A 593 62.14 28.69 -13.59
N MET A 594 61.48 27.53 -13.64
CA MET A 594 60.76 27.03 -14.80
C MET A 594 59.38 26.50 -14.37
N ASP A 595 58.32 27.01 -14.99
CA ASP A 595 56.94 26.73 -14.62
C ASP A 595 56.04 26.66 -15.87
N ASN A 596 55.04 25.78 -15.84
CA ASN A 596 54.03 25.61 -16.89
C ASN A 596 52.61 25.86 -16.34
N GLY A 597 52.38 26.29 -15.10
CA GLY A 597 51.05 26.66 -14.57
C GLY A 597 50.07 25.48 -14.35
N ASN A 598 50.07 24.48 -15.23
CA ASN A 598 49.15 23.34 -15.25
C ASN A 598 49.84 22.00 -14.92
N LEU A 599 51.16 22.02 -14.72
CA LEU A 599 51.89 20.85 -14.25
C LEU A 599 51.93 20.79 -12.72
N ASP A 600 51.71 19.60 -12.18
CA ASP A 600 51.96 19.33 -10.76
C ASP A 600 53.46 19.24 -10.50
N LEU A 601 54.03 20.34 -10.00
CA LEU A 601 55.44 20.44 -9.59
C LEU A 601 55.64 20.22 -8.09
N THR A 602 54.66 19.66 -7.36
CA THR A 602 54.78 19.44 -5.90
C THR A 602 55.63 18.21 -5.54
N ASN A 603 55.93 17.35 -6.51
CA ASN A 603 56.80 16.19 -6.33
C ASN A 603 58.21 16.43 -6.91
N GLN A 604 59.21 16.50 -6.04
CA GLN A 604 60.61 16.78 -6.39
C GLN A 604 61.21 15.78 -7.39
N ASP A 605 60.84 14.50 -7.26
CA ASP A 605 61.40 13.39 -8.05
C ASP A 605 60.72 13.26 -9.41
N ALA A 606 59.48 13.76 -9.53
CA ALA A 606 58.69 13.67 -10.76
C ALA A 606 59.06 14.74 -11.78
N ALA A 607 59.43 15.95 -11.31
CA ALA A 607 59.96 16.99 -12.19
C ALA A 607 61.44 16.73 -12.47
N LYS A 608 61.92 16.99 -13.69
CA LYS A 608 63.36 17.00 -13.99
C LYS A 608 63.69 18.25 -14.78
N LYS A 609 64.82 18.88 -14.45
CA LYS A 609 65.32 20.06 -15.15
C LYS A 609 66.75 19.85 -15.62
N THR A 610 67.00 20.24 -16.86
CA THR A 610 68.31 20.04 -17.51
C THR A 610 68.73 21.33 -18.19
N LEU A 611 69.88 21.87 -17.82
CA LEU A 611 70.50 23.05 -18.43
C LEU A 611 71.38 22.63 -19.61
N HIS A 612 71.23 23.32 -20.74
CA HIS A 612 71.94 23.05 -21.98
C HIS A 612 72.80 24.23 -22.39
N LEU A 613 73.99 23.95 -22.91
CA LEU A 613 74.88 24.92 -23.56
C LEU A 613 74.97 24.58 -25.04
N THR A 614 74.59 25.53 -25.89
CA THR A 614 74.57 25.34 -27.35
C THR A 614 75.48 26.33 -28.04
N ALA A 615 76.44 25.85 -28.83
CA ALA A 615 77.31 26.69 -29.65
C ALA A 615 76.53 27.43 -30.75
N ALA A 616 77.14 28.47 -31.33
CA ALA A 616 76.50 29.30 -32.36
C ALA A 616 76.06 28.53 -33.63
N ASP A 617 76.64 27.36 -33.91
CA ASP A 617 76.24 26.49 -35.02
C ASP A 617 75.07 25.54 -34.69
N GLY A 618 74.56 25.59 -33.45
CA GLY A 618 73.48 24.75 -32.95
C GLY A 618 73.94 23.46 -32.25
N THR A 619 75.26 23.22 -32.14
CA THR A 619 75.78 22.02 -31.46
C THR A 619 75.62 22.14 -29.94
N GLU A 620 74.98 21.17 -29.32
CA GLU A 620 74.95 21.05 -27.86
C GLU A 620 76.32 20.57 -27.35
N VAL A 621 76.99 21.42 -26.58
CA VAL A 621 78.35 21.18 -26.07
C VAL A 621 78.37 20.85 -24.59
N GLY A 622 77.23 20.99 -23.90
CA GLY A 622 77.09 20.64 -22.50
C GLY A 622 75.63 20.42 -22.10
N THR A 623 75.40 19.36 -21.34
CA THR A 623 74.09 18.98 -20.77
C THR A 623 74.29 18.77 -19.27
N ILE A 624 73.63 19.57 -18.45
CA ILE A 624 73.81 19.61 -17.00
C ILE A 624 72.49 19.27 -16.34
N ALA A 625 72.45 18.17 -15.60
CA ALA A 625 71.32 17.86 -14.74
C ALA A 625 71.25 18.91 -13.62
N CYS A 626 70.13 19.60 -13.52
CA CYS A 626 69.93 20.60 -12.48
C CYS A 626 69.34 19.96 -11.23
N ALA A 627 69.73 20.47 -10.06
CA ALA A 627 69.02 20.18 -8.83
C ALA A 627 67.67 20.92 -8.84
N ASN A 628 66.56 20.21 -8.62
CA ASN A 628 65.24 20.82 -8.44
C ASN A 628 65.10 21.45 -7.06
N GLN A 629 64.56 22.65 -7.03
CA GLN A 629 64.47 23.47 -5.83
C GLN A 629 63.08 24.09 -5.73
N ASP A 630 62.62 24.34 -4.52
CA ASP A 630 61.36 25.03 -4.22
C ASP A 630 61.61 26.44 -3.66
N TRP A 631 62.81 26.99 -3.88
CA TRP A 631 63.26 28.27 -3.33
C TRP A 631 62.35 29.45 -3.69
N TYR A 632 61.70 29.41 -4.84
CA TYR A 632 60.86 30.51 -5.34
C TYR A 632 59.39 30.35 -4.98
N ASN A 633 58.95 29.11 -4.69
CA ASN A 633 57.60 28.80 -4.26
C ASN A 633 57.63 27.52 -3.41
N HIS A 634 57.61 27.67 -2.09
CA HIS A 634 57.80 26.56 -1.14
C HIS A 634 56.74 25.47 -1.37
N GLY A 635 57.20 24.23 -1.55
CA GLY A 635 56.34 23.08 -1.87
C GLY A 635 56.03 22.93 -3.35
N VAL A 636 56.56 23.80 -4.21
CA VAL A 636 56.49 23.72 -5.67
C VAL A 636 57.92 23.76 -6.20
N PHE A 637 58.39 22.63 -6.72
CA PHE A 637 59.75 22.44 -7.21
C PHE A 637 59.97 23.08 -8.59
N ASN A 638 59.61 24.36 -8.76
CA ASN A 638 59.76 25.12 -10.00
C ASN A 638 61.15 25.76 -10.15
N GLY A 639 61.97 25.80 -9.09
CA GLY A 639 63.36 26.25 -9.16
C GLY A 639 64.32 25.20 -9.69
N TYR A 640 65.45 25.66 -10.24
CA TYR A 640 66.60 24.83 -10.58
C TYR A 640 67.92 25.50 -10.22
N GLN A 641 68.92 24.66 -9.94
CA GLN A 641 70.33 25.04 -9.86
C GLN A 641 71.15 24.13 -10.79
N GLY A 642 71.78 24.74 -11.80
CA GLY A 642 72.74 24.10 -12.69
C GLY A 642 74.16 24.55 -12.36
N ILE A 643 75.12 23.61 -12.40
CA ILE A 643 76.54 23.91 -12.17
C ILE A 643 77.30 23.57 -13.44
N ILE A 644 77.82 24.59 -14.11
CA ILE A 644 78.70 24.43 -15.25
C ILE A 644 80.12 24.36 -14.69
N ASP A 645 80.67 23.16 -14.60
CA ASP A 645 81.94 22.94 -13.93
C ASP A 645 83.14 23.50 -14.71
N ASN A 646 84.25 23.71 -13.99
CA ASN A 646 85.48 24.25 -14.57
C ASN A 646 86.11 23.36 -15.64
N THR A 647 85.77 22.06 -15.69
CA THR A 647 86.26 21.14 -16.73
C THR A 647 85.55 21.42 -18.05
N LEU A 648 84.22 21.54 -18.02
CA LEU A 648 83.42 21.91 -19.17
C LEU A 648 83.82 23.31 -19.65
N LEU A 649 83.81 24.31 -18.76
CA LEU A 649 84.15 25.70 -19.10
C LEU A 649 85.57 25.84 -19.67
N GLY A 650 86.56 25.18 -19.07
CA GLY A 650 87.95 25.23 -19.52
C GLY A 650 88.18 24.54 -20.87
N GLY A 651 87.29 23.62 -21.27
CA GLY A 651 87.37 22.88 -22.53
C GLY A 651 86.58 23.50 -23.69
N LEU A 652 85.85 24.59 -23.46
CA LEU A 652 85.14 25.30 -24.52
C LEU A 652 86.13 26.05 -25.43
N GLU A 653 85.85 26.05 -26.74
CA GLU A 653 86.57 26.90 -27.68
C GLU A 653 86.09 28.36 -27.54
N PRO A 654 86.91 29.37 -27.90
CA PRO A 654 86.46 30.76 -27.87
C PRO A 654 85.20 30.99 -28.72
N GLY A 655 84.15 31.55 -28.13
CA GLY A 655 82.85 31.71 -28.78
C GLY A 655 81.70 32.09 -27.85
N GLU A 656 80.51 32.24 -28.42
CA GLU A 656 79.25 32.48 -27.70
C GLU A 656 78.44 31.17 -27.60
N TYR A 657 77.91 30.88 -26.41
CA TYR A 657 77.15 29.69 -26.11
C TYR A 657 75.79 30.04 -25.50
N LYS A 658 74.70 29.67 -26.18
CA LYS A 658 73.33 29.91 -25.72
C LYS A 658 72.97 28.98 -24.57
N LEU A 659 72.25 29.50 -23.58
CA LEU A 659 71.71 28.73 -22.46
C LEU A 659 70.22 28.45 -22.67
N SER A 660 69.79 27.21 -22.43
CA SER A 660 68.39 26.81 -22.37
C SER A 660 68.17 25.75 -21.30
N VAL A 661 66.92 25.56 -20.85
CA VAL A 661 66.57 24.56 -19.84
C VAL A 661 65.38 23.74 -20.32
N THR A 662 65.38 22.43 -20.04
CA THR A 662 64.23 21.53 -20.27
C THR A 662 63.49 21.30 -18.96
N LEU A 663 62.15 21.29 -18.99
CA LEU A 663 61.29 20.77 -17.92
C LEU A 663 60.59 19.49 -18.39
N GLN A 664 60.78 18.40 -17.64
CA GLN A 664 60.14 17.11 -17.90
C GLN A 664 59.29 16.68 -16.69
N VAL A 665 58.02 16.31 -16.91
CA VAL A 665 57.08 15.78 -15.91
C VAL A 665 56.21 14.69 -16.56
N GLY A 666 56.41 13.42 -16.19
CA GLY A 666 55.73 12.31 -16.87
C GLY A 666 56.10 12.25 -18.36
N ASP A 667 55.09 12.29 -19.24
CA ASP A 667 55.27 12.36 -20.71
C ASP A 667 55.42 13.80 -21.23
N PHE A 668 55.24 14.82 -20.38
CA PHE A 668 55.49 16.21 -20.73
C PHE A 668 57.00 16.49 -20.76
N ASP A 669 57.50 17.09 -21.84
CA ASP A 669 58.91 17.42 -22.04
C ASP A 669 59.03 18.68 -22.93
N GLU A 670 59.45 19.81 -22.36
CA GLU A 670 59.56 21.09 -23.07
C GLU A 670 60.86 21.83 -22.75
N THR A 671 61.53 22.36 -23.78
CA THR A 671 62.77 23.13 -23.66
C THR A 671 62.53 24.61 -23.95
N GLN A 672 62.97 25.48 -23.04
CA GLN A 672 62.86 26.93 -23.17
C GLN A 672 64.23 27.60 -23.02
N ASP A 673 64.51 28.57 -23.88
CA ASP A 673 65.71 29.41 -23.78
C ASP A 673 65.77 30.10 -22.41
N LEU A 674 66.98 30.32 -21.88
CA LEU A 674 67.16 30.98 -20.59
C LEU A 674 66.79 32.45 -20.71
N ASN A 675 65.58 32.82 -20.30
CA ASN A 675 65.14 34.21 -20.32
C ASN A 675 65.88 35.01 -19.22
N VAL A 676 66.60 36.04 -19.64
CA VAL A 676 67.33 36.97 -18.78
C VAL A 676 66.70 38.37 -18.75
N THR A 677 65.61 38.59 -19.50
CA THR A 677 64.81 39.83 -19.46
C THR A 677 63.71 39.80 -18.39
N GLY A 678 63.97 40.46 -17.26
CA GLY A 678 62.98 40.78 -16.20
C GLY A 678 62.75 39.66 -15.16
N SER A 679 62.47 39.90 -13.88
CA SER A 679 62.10 41.12 -13.11
C SER A 679 62.70 41.03 -11.70
N VAL A 680 63.29 42.06 -11.09
CA VAL A 680 62.65 43.18 -10.33
C VAL A 680 61.43 42.80 -9.46
N ARG A 681 61.39 41.57 -8.95
CA ARG A 681 60.59 41.21 -7.78
C ARG A 681 61.50 40.57 -6.75
N ASP A 682 61.69 41.29 -5.64
CA ASP A 682 62.32 40.88 -4.39
C ASP A 682 63.87 40.88 -4.37
N ASP A 683 64.41 41.94 -3.76
CA ASP A 683 65.55 42.09 -2.84
C ASP A 683 66.93 41.47 -3.13
N TYR A 684 67.09 40.60 -4.13
CA TYR A 684 68.36 40.00 -4.55
C TYR A 684 68.56 40.19 -6.05
N GLN A 685 69.20 41.31 -6.43
CA GLN A 685 69.42 41.68 -7.83
C GLN A 685 70.73 41.07 -8.35
N HIS A 686 70.65 39.98 -9.10
CA HIS A 686 71.71 39.58 -10.02
C HIS A 686 71.25 39.89 -11.45
N VAL A 687 71.86 40.87 -12.09
CA VAL A 687 71.74 41.03 -13.54
C VAL A 687 72.62 39.95 -14.16
N PHE A 688 72.10 39.22 -15.15
CA PHE A 688 72.85 38.11 -15.75
C PHE A 688 74.23 38.54 -16.26
N THR A 689 74.34 39.76 -16.79
CA THR A 689 75.60 40.37 -17.26
C THR A 689 76.53 40.88 -16.15
N ASP A 690 76.08 40.93 -14.90
CA ASP A 690 76.87 41.41 -13.75
C ASP A 690 77.60 40.27 -13.04
N ILE A 691 77.42 39.02 -13.48
CA ILE A 691 78.21 37.89 -13.00
C ILE A 691 79.69 38.16 -13.34
N GLU A 692 80.55 38.13 -12.30
CA GLU A 692 81.96 38.51 -12.42
C GLU A 692 82.67 37.71 -13.53
N GLU A 693 83.40 38.39 -14.41
CA GLU A 693 84.24 37.72 -15.42
C GLU A 693 85.37 36.96 -14.71
N THR A 694 85.51 35.66 -15.00
CA THR A 694 86.49 34.79 -14.31
C THR A 694 87.33 34.00 -15.30
N THR A 695 88.62 33.86 -15.00
CA THR A 695 89.54 33.02 -15.78
C THR A 695 89.48 31.57 -15.31
N VAL A 696 89.15 30.66 -16.22
CA VAL A 696 89.14 29.21 -16.00
C VAL A 696 90.11 28.56 -17.00
N GLY A 697 91.23 28.02 -16.48
CA GLY A 697 92.29 27.50 -17.34
C GLY A 697 92.97 28.60 -18.15
N SER A 698 92.93 28.50 -19.49
CA SER A 698 93.43 29.51 -20.42
C SER A 698 92.35 30.48 -20.91
N HIS A 699 91.08 30.26 -20.54
CA HIS A 699 89.94 31.01 -21.05
C HIS A 699 89.44 32.03 -20.04
N THR A 700 88.93 33.15 -20.55
CA THR A 700 88.17 34.11 -19.76
C THR A 700 86.68 33.95 -20.08
N ILE A 701 85.87 33.70 -19.04
CA ILE A 701 84.43 33.44 -19.16
C ILE A 701 83.65 34.65 -18.65
N SER A 702 82.78 35.19 -19.50
CA SER A 702 81.83 36.26 -19.18
C SER A 702 80.41 35.90 -19.63
N THR A 703 79.41 36.62 -19.15
CA THR A 703 78.00 36.44 -19.54
C THR A 703 77.53 37.55 -20.48
N LEU A 704 76.60 37.22 -21.38
CA LEU A 704 76.04 38.13 -22.38
C LEU A 704 74.51 37.96 -22.46
N ASP A 705 73.80 39.08 -22.46
CA ASP A 705 72.37 39.12 -22.82
C ASP A 705 72.26 39.50 -24.31
N LYS A 706 71.55 38.66 -25.07
CA LYS A 706 71.20 38.93 -26.46
C LYS A 706 69.69 38.76 -26.63
N ASP A 707 69.00 39.88 -26.83
CA ASP A 707 67.55 39.95 -27.02
C ASP A 707 66.74 39.26 -25.89
N GLY A 708 67.25 39.30 -24.65
CA GLY A 708 66.62 38.70 -23.49
C GLY A 708 66.92 37.23 -23.27
N ILE A 709 67.88 36.68 -24.01
CA ILE A 709 68.35 35.30 -23.85
C ILE A 709 69.79 35.31 -23.32
N GLY A 710 70.06 34.45 -22.34
CA GLY A 710 71.38 34.33 -21.71
C GLY A 710 72.39 33.53 -22.53
N TYR A 711 73.60 34.08 -22.67
CA TYR A 711 74.74 33.44 -23.32
C TYR A 711 75.99 33.47 -22.42
N LEU A 712 76.83 32.46 -22.54
CA LEU A 712 78.23 32.51 -22.08
C LEU A 712 79.14 32.92 -23.22
N VAL A 713 80.15 33.74 -22.91
CA VAL A 713 81.19 34.17 -23.83
C VAL A 713 82.52 33.67 -23.32
N VAL A 714 83.21 32.89 -24.15
CA VAL A 714 84.54 32.32 -23.89
C VAL A 714 85.55 33.07 -24.75
N LYS A 715 86.59 33.63 -24.13
CA LYS A 715 87.66 34.38 -24.81
C LYS A 715 89.04 33.76 -24.59
#